data_AF-K9RGD1-F1
#
_entry.id   AF-K9RGD1-F1
#
_cell.length_a   1.000
_cell.length_b   1.000
_cell.length_c   1.000
_cell.angle_alpha   90.00
_cell.angle_beta   90.00
_cell.angle_gamma   90.00
#
_symmetry.space_group_name_H-M   'P 1'
#
loop_
_entity.id
_entity.type
_entity.pdbx_description
1 polymer ?
#
loop_
_entity_poly.entity_id
_entity_poly.type
_entity_poly.pdbx_seq_one_letter_code
_entity_poly.pdbx_strand_id
1 'polypeptide(L)'
;MATKINQFDDSNLQSQNSFSSVTNNALPQSPTNNLDISAATYLGGKEDDSTNAVDISLDGKFVIVGGSLKNANLGAEETELLGGGDGTIVRYDSQTNQAVATTRLPGKILDLEVSKNGDIAVAYEGGIAVLNADATEVKWSQSLSRVMRIAISDTGKVGVLQDSQGPDRAYLYDSNGERLKDWSTGKTRRQFADIAVTDQNGGMVITTGYEQKTNILQVAFTQAWSYEGEDVWKNYDFDNKDIYEENLMADTRGQRVAIGRDGQLYSSYYVNGGTGFSIFYRDPFDLSEKVTGDRKIETDKYNSPTNVGSVKMSWYGRYNLENGDLIKGQSLLGRRDDGKGNSVDISSITATEDGTVIIAGSAAGKIANRDKQTIEGQKVSDYVSYDGYIATISPDFQERLSWTPISDSGGGVVASFRNGTTAAVATTNFTGSQITHNAIQDSAGGKNDGYLIVIGGNDVPPGTEPATPTDNPTPVDDTPDTTGGNETPIEGKDILEVSTLESYGGSQDNPKNGTVELSSDNELNIKGNRWQKLEINSTITEKSILRFEFAGNGNGEIQGIGFDNDNVINTQDGKRFFQVDGSQSWGIENLSQFIVGKSGDKDIYEIPVGQFFTGDFEYLTIANDDDQKNPDAEGKFSNIRLFSDTPPTIQTPEETPEETPDSLNISINGQIETEEVLSYGGLGQNTSITSTIKNNSELRLEKNGWKRLDITGYEVTEDTVLKFEFAGNGEAEIQGIGFDNNNAISGNDGDNFFQVDGSQGWGIEDLDDYITGSNNGFTQYSIDVGDFFTGQFDSLTIANDHDVANPTAVGQFQNIELIG
;
A
#
# COMPACT_ATOMS: atom_id res chain seq x y z
N MET A 1 -20.40 -5.22 72.46
CA MET A 1 -19.29 -4.62 73.22
C MET A 1 -18.01 -4.88 72.45
N ALA A 2 -17.17 -3.85 72.35
CA ALA A 2 -15.88 -3.81 71.67
C ALA A 2 -14.99 -5.03 72.00
N THR A 3 -13.99 -5.42 71.20
CA THR A 3 -12.72 -4.67 71.11
C THR A 3 -11.83 -5.19 69.97
N LYS A 4 -11.26 -4.24 69.21
CA LYS A 4 -10.05 -4.19 68.36
C LYS A 4 -9.25 -5.48 68.06
N ILE A 5 -8.90 -5.64 66.78
CA ILE A 5 -7.62 -6.23 66.35
C ILE A 5 -6.95 -5.28 65.34
N ASN A 6 -5.65 -5.12 65.54
CA ASN A 6 -4.70 -4.23 64.86
C ASN A 6 -4.21 -4.78 63.51
N GLN A 7 -3.75 -3.84 62.67
CA GLN A 7 -2.61 -3.88 61.73
C GLN A 7 -2.17 -5.24 61.16
N PHE A 8 -2.28 -5.37 59.84
CA PHE A 8 -1.44 -6.29 59.07
C PHE A 8 -0.15 -5.57 58.66
N ASP A 9 0.95 -6.25 58.96
CA ASP A 9 2.34 -5.93 58.64
C ASP A 9 2.70 -6.70 57.37
N ASP A 10 3.14 -5.99 56.33
CA ASP A 10 3.64 -6.56 55.08
C ASP A 10 5.09 -6.99 55.27
N SER A 11 5.31 -8.25 55.64
CA SER A 11 6.55 -8.95 55.29
C SER A 11 6.41 -10.47 55.46
N ASN A 12 6.79 -11.19 54.38
CA ASN A 12 6.95 -12.64 54.27
C ASN A 12 5.70 -13.52 54.16
N LEU A 13 5.24 -13.70 52.92
CA LEU A 13 4.75 -15.01 52.45
C LEU A 13 5.44 -15.36 51.13
N GLN A 14 6.65 -15.92 51.23
CA GLN A 14 7.23 -16.74 50.17
C GLN A 14 6.77 -18.20 50.34
N SER A 15 6.45 -18.79 49.19
CA SER A 15 6.34 -20.21 48.88
C SER A 15 5.33 -21.03 49.67
N GLN A 16 4.18 -21.30 49.04
CA GLN A 16 3.83 -22.63 48.55
C GLN A 16 2.45 -22.57 47.90
N ASN A 17 2.43 -22.54 46.57
CA ASN A 17 1.36 -23.14 45.78
C ASN A 17 2.04 -23.83 44.60
N SER A 18 2.08 -25.15 44.69
CA SER A 18 2.44 -26.05 43.62
C SER A 18 1.42 -25.90 42.49
N PHE A 19 1.73 -25.04 41.51
CA PHE A 19 1.12 -25.14 40.20
C PHE A 19 1.80 -26.30 39.48
N SER A 20 0.99 -27.30 39.17
CA SER A 20 1.28 -28.29 38.12
C SER A 20 1.85 -27.58 36.89
N SER A 21 3.02 -28.01 36.46
CA SER A 21 3.75 -27.53 35.30
C SER A 21 2.84 -27.39 34.07
N VAL A 22 2.55 -26.14 33.67
CA VAL A 22 2.06 -25.84 32.33
C VAL A 22 3.30 -25.70 31.46
N THR A 23 3.52 -26.68 30.60
CA THR A 23 4.56 -26.72 29.57
C THR A 23 4.26 -25.71 28.45
N ASN A 24 5.29 -24.99 27.99
CA ASN A 24 5.44 -24.35 26.67
C ASN A 24 4.46 -23.22 26.25
N ASN A 25 4.13 -22.26 27.12
CA ASN A 25 3.55 -20.99 26.65
C ASN A 25 4.65 -19.94 26.45
N ALA A 26 5.06 -19.73 25.20
CA ALA A 26 6.00 -18.67 24.80
C ALA A 26 5.35 -17.27 24.76
N LEU A 27 4.03 -17.18 24.90
CA LEU A 27 3.34 -15.91 25.03
C LEU A 27 3.63 -15.25 26.39
N PRO A 28 3.74 -13.90 26.45
CA PRO A 28 3.96 -13.19 27.69
C PRO A 28 2.91 -13.53 28.74
N GLN A 29 3.36 -13.85 29.97
CA GLN A 29 2.48 -14.17 31.12
C GLN A 29 2.26 -12.97 32.05
N SER A 30 2.89 -11.84 31.75
CA SER A 30 2.77 -10.57 32.46
C SER A 30 3.02 -9.41 31.49
N PRO A 31 2.50 -8.20 31.77
CA PRO A 31 2.74 -7.03 30.94
C PRO A 31 4.22 -6.78 30.64
N THR A 32 4.57 -6.70 29.37
CA THR A 32 5.92 -6.44 28.87
C THR A 32 5.89 -5.44 27.72
N ASN A 33 7.01 -4.74 27.49
CA ASN A 33 7.23 -3.99 26.25
C ASN A 33 8.22 -4.71 25.32
N ASN A 34 8.67 -5.91 25.68
CA ASN A 34 9.47 -6.76 24.82
C ASN A 34 8.64 -7.95 24.34
N LEU A 35 8.57 -8.15 23.03
CA LEU A 35 8.04 -9.37 22.45
C LEU A 35 9.18 -10.35 22.21
N ASP A 36 9.12 -11.47 22.91
CA ASP A 36 10.02 -12.59 22.68
C ASP A 36 9.46 -13.42 21.50
N ILE A 37 10.28 -13.68 20.50
CA ILE A 37 9.93 -14.40 19.26
C ILE A 37 10.91 -15.55 19.03
N SER A 38 10.43 -16.59 18.35
CA SER A 38 11.29 -17.69 17.90
C SER A 38 11.86 -17.43 16.51
N ALA A 39 11.15 -16.66 15.69
CA ALA A 39 11.62 -16.21 14.39
C ALA A 39 10.91 -14.94 13.91
N ALA A 40 11.60 -14.18 13.07
CA ALA A 40 11.07 -13.10 12.25
C ALA A 40 11.83 -13.08 10.92
N THR A 41 11.13 -13.18 9.79
CA THR A 41 11.73 -13.35 8.47
C THR A 41 10.90 -12.69 7.39
N TYR A 42 11.59 -12.22 6.34
CA TYR A 42 10.96 -11.97 5.04
C TYR A 42 10.67 -13.29 4.32
N LEU A 43 9.71 -13.29 3.40
CA LEU A 43 9.24 -14.48 2.68
C LEU A 43 9.10 -14.28 1.16
N GLY A 44 9.58 -13.17 0.60
CA GLY A 44 9.38 -12.81 -0.80
C GLY A 44 10.49 -13.20 -1.77
N GLY A 45 10.18 -13.00 -3.05
CA GLY A 45 11.12 -12.91 -4.16
C GLY A 45 11.50 -11.45 -4.42
N LYS A 46 12.09 -11.19 -5.58
CA LYS A 46 12.59 -9.85 -5.93
C LYS A 46 11.49 -8.84 -6.32
N GLU A 47 10.28 -9.32 -6.50
CA GLU A 47 9.14 -8.53 -6.97
C GLU A 47 8.28 -8.05 -5.81
N ASP A 48 7.26 -7.25 -6.12
CA ASP A 48 6.26 -6.87 -5.13
C ASP A 48 5.40 -8.07 -4.72
N ASP A 49 5.59 -8.45 -3.46
CA ASP A 49 4.95 -9.56 -2.80
C ASP A 49 3.97 -9.11 -1.73
N SER A 50 3.10 -10.02 -1.32
CA SER A 50 2.19 -9.77 -0.22
C SER A 50 1.85 -11.04 0.53
N THR A 51 1.67 -10.91 1.85
CA THR A 51 1.06 -11.94 2.70
C THR A 51 -0.12 -11.35 3.45
N ASN A 52 -1.18 -12.14 3.55
CA ASN A 52 -2.45 -11.69 4.14
C ASN A 52 -3.26 -12.81 4.80
N ALA A 53 -2.75 -14.03 4.84
CA ALA A 53 -3.41 -15.17 5.47
C ALA A 53 -2.39 -16.01 6.23
N VAL A 54 -2.74 -16.47 7.42
CA VAL A 54 -1.89 -17.36 8.22
C VAL A 54 -2.73 -18.28 9.10
N ASP A 55 -2.36 -19.55 9.17
CA ASP A 55 -2.85 -20.46 10.20
C ASP A 55 -1.78 -21.52 10.52
N ILE A 56 -2.04 -22.43 11.46
CA ILE A 56 -1.02 -23.32 12.03
C ILE A 56 -1.54 -24.75 12.06
N SER A 57 -0.67 -25.71 11.74
CA SER A 57 -0.96 -27.15 11.86
C SER A 57 -1.31 -27.54 13.29
N LEU A 58 -2.08 -28.62 13.45
CA LEU A 58 -2.62 -29.03 14.75
C LEU A 58 -1.56 -29.16 15.86
N ASP A 59 -0.39 -29.69 15.51
CA ASP A 59 0.73 -29.88 16.42
C ASP A 59 1.51 -28.59 16.75
N GLY A 60 1.15 -27.45 16.16
CA GLY A 60 1.83 -26.18 16.34
C GLY A 60 3.15 -26.06 15.56
N LYS A 61 3.51 -27.10 14.80
CA LYS A 61 4.84 -27.22 14.16
C LYS A 61 4.94 -26.44 12.85
N PHE A 62 3.90 -26.47 12.02
CA PHE A 62 3.93 -25.84 10.70
C PHE A 62 3.05 -24.60 10.70
N VAL A 63 3.66 -23.45 10.46
CA VAL A 63 2.96 -22.20 10.12
C VAL A 63 2.66 -22.23 8.62
N ILE A 64 1.41 -22.01 8.26
CA ILE A 64 0.91 -22.00 6.89
C ILE A 64 0.65 -20.54 6.52
N VAL A 65 1.49 -19.97 5.66
CA VAL A 65 1.38 -18.57 5.22
C VAL A 65 0.78 -18.52 3.83
N GLY A 66 -0.20 -17.65 3.61
CA GLY A 66 -0.86 -17.44 2.33
C GLY A 66 -0.67 -16.01 1.82
N GLY A 67 -0.41 -15.89 0.52
CA GLY A 67 -0.33 -14.59 -0.14
C GLY A 67 -0.06 -14.68 -1.63
N SER A 68 0.72 -13.73 -2.14
CA SER A 68 1.26 -13.72 -3.48
C SER A 68 2.75 -13.42 -3.37
N LEU A 69 3.58 -14.45 -3.55
CA LEU A 69 5.04 -14.42 -3.35
C LEU A 69 5.73 -14.78 -4.68
N LYS A 70 5.81 -13.84 -5.60
CA LYS A 70 6.24 -14.03 -6.97
C LYS A 70 7.72 -14.40 -7.03
N ASN A 71 8.01 -15.54 -7.64
CA ASN A 71 9.37 -16.04 -7.85
C ASN A 71 10.20 -16.16 -6.55
N ALA A 72 9.53 -16.30 -5.40
CA ALA A 72 10.17 -16.44 -4.10
C ALA A 72 10.86 -17.80 -3.97
N ASN A 73 12.18 -17.81 -3.85
CA ASN A 73 12.94 -19.02 -3.55
C ASN A 73 13.31 -19.06 -2.06
N LEU A 74 12.53 -19.82 -1.30
CA LEU A 74 12.71 -19.98 0.15
C LEU A 74 13.49 -21.27 0.51
N GLY A 75 14.15 -21.91 -0.47
CA GLY A 75 14.91 -23.15 -0.25
C GLY A 75 14.05 -24.40 -0.03
N ALA A 76 12.74 -24.30 -0.26
CA ALA A 76 11.77 -25.38 -0.11
C ALA A 76 11.41 -26.05 -1.44
N GLU A 77 10.88 -27.28 -1.39
CA GLU A 77 10.31 -27.93 -2.56
C GLU A 77 9.03 -27.19 -3.00
N GLU A 78 8.95 -26.85 -4.29
CA GLU A 78 7.80 -26.16 -4.88
C GLU A 78 6.85 -27.17 -5.57
N THR A 79 5.55 -27.04 -5.30
CA THR A 79 4.48 -27.80 -5.95
C THR A 79 3.49 -26.86 -6.62
N GLU A 80 3.15 -27.09 -7.89
CA GLU A 80 2.07 -26.38 -8.57
C GLU A 80 0.77 -27.16 -8.49
N LEU A 81 -0.29 -26.49 -8.02
CA LEU A 81 -1.65 -27.05 -8.00
C LEU A 81 -2.60 -26.15 -8.80
N LEU A 82 -3.59 -26.78 -9.43
CA LEU A 82 -4.65 -26.08 -10.19
C LEU A 82 -4.14 -25.16 -11.32
N GLY A 83 -2.93 -25.43 -11.83
CA GLY A 83 -2.30 -24.63 -12.89
C GLY A 83 -1.27 -23.62 -12.40
N GLY A 84 -0.97 -23.58 -11.09
CA GLY A 84 0.07 -22.71 -10.53
C GLY A 84 -0.30 -21.22 -10.62
N GLY A 85 0.71 -20.36 -10.54
CA GLY A 85 0.57 -18.90 -10.58
C GLY A 85 1.16 -18.20 -9.35
N ASP A 86 0.80 -16.92 -9.18
CA ASP A 86 1.38 -16.07 -8.14
C ASP A 86 0.88 -16.39 -6.73
N GLY A 87 -0.27 -17.06 -6.60
CA GLY A 87 -0.82 -17.49 -5.33
C GLY A 87 0.11 -18.45 -4.63
N THR A 88 0.50 -18.14 -3.40
CA THR A 88 1.51 -18.94 -2.71
C THR A 88 1.05 -19.33 -1.32
N ILE A 89 1.18 -20.62 -1.01
CA ILE A 89 1.13 -21.16 0.34
C ILE A 89 2.55 -21.58 0.73
N VAL A 90 3.10 -20.98 1.79
CA VAL A 90 4.38 -21.39 2.36
C VAL A 90 4.12 -22.21 3.61
N ARG A 91 4.74 -23.39 3.67
CA ARG A 91 4.78 -24.23 4.86
C ARG A 91 6.09 -23.97 5.60
N TYR A 92 6.03 -23.27 6.72
CA TYR A 92 7.16 -22.88 7.54
C TYR A 92 7.23 -23.75 8.79
N ASP A 93 8.34 -24.45 9.04
CA ASP A 93 8.56 -25.26 10.23
C ASP A 93 9.08 -24.38 11.38
N SER A 94 8.23 -24.14 12.38
CA SER A 94 8.52 -23.30 13.55
C SER A 94 9.58 -23.87 14.49
N GLN A 95 9.95 -25.15 14.33
CA GLN A 95 10.99 -25.80 15.13
C GLN A 95 12.38 -25.67 14.51
N THR A 96 12.45 -25.50 13.20
CA THR A 96 13.72 -25.40 12.46
C THR A 96 13.94 -24.02 11.85
N ASN A 97 12.91 -23.17 11.86
CA ASN A 97 12.88 -21.85 11.27
C ASN A 97 13.17 -21.87 9.76
N GLN A 98 12.60 -22.84 9.04
CA GLN A 98 12.81 -23.06 7.61
C GLN A 98 11.48 -23.23 6.87
N ALA A 99 11.44 -22.82 5.60
CA ALA A 99 10.38 -23.24 4.71
C ALA A 99 10.63 -24.70 4.31
N VAL A 100 9.61 -25.55 4.43
CA VAL A 100 9.70 -26.98 4.09
C VAL A 100 8.94 -27.33 2.82
N ALA A 101 7.97 -26.51 2.42
CA ALA A 101 7.25 -26.63 1.15
C ALA A 101 6.69 -25.28 0.72
N THR A 102 6.61 -25.06 -0.59
CA THR A 102 5.90 -23.95 -1.21
C THR A 102 4.89 -24.51 -2.22
N THR A 103 3.64 -24.05 -2.16
CA THR A 103 2.60 -24.47 -3.09
C THR A 103 2.06 -23.29 -3.86
N ARG A 104 2.08 -23.40 -5.20
CA ARG A 104 1.57 -22.40 -6.12
C ARG A 104 0.12 -22.69 -6.50
N LEU A 105 -0.71 -21.65 -6.48
CA LEU A 105 -2.13 -21.67 -6.83
C LEU A 105 -2.46 -20.51 -7.79
N PRO A 106 -3.58 -20.60 -8.52
CA PRO A 106 -4.02 -19.53 -9.39
C PRO A 106 -4.34 -18.27 -8.61
N GLY A 107 -3.75 -17.13 -9.03
CA GLY A 107 -4.03 -15.82 -8.47
C GLY A 107 -3.77 -15.68 -6.97
N LYS A 108 -3.94 -14.48 -6.42
CA LYS A 108 -3.55 -14.22 -5.02
C LYS A 108 -4.37 -15.05 -4.02
N ILE A 109 -3.71 -15.55 -2.96
CA ILE A 109 -4.42 -16.13 -1.81
C ILE A 109 -5.11 -15.03 -1.01
N LEU A 110 -6.42 -15.16 -0.82
CA LEU A 110 -7.25 -14.16 -0.15
C LEU A 110 -7.46 -14.48 1.33
N ASP A 111 -7.54 -15.77 1.65
CA ASP A 111 -7.76 -16.26 3.01
C ASP A 111 -7.44 -17.76 3.09
N LEU A 112 -7.10 -18.28 4.28
CA LEU A 112 -6.90 -19.71 4.53
C LEU A 112 -7.17 -20.10 5.98
N GLU A 113 -7.57 -21.35 6.20
CA GLU A 113 -7.68 -21.95 7.54
C GLU A 113 -7.32 -23.44 7.51
N VAL A 114 -6.76 -23.95 8.60
CA VAL A 114 -6.26 -25.31 8.76
C VAL A 114 -7.14 -26.08 9.75
N SER A 115 -7.79 -27.12 9.27
CA SER A 115 -8.59 -28.01 10.11
C SER A 115 -7.74 -28.79 11.11
N LYS A 116 -8.38 -29.41 12.11
CA LYS A 116 -7.71 -30.33 13.04
C LYS A 116 -7.06 -31.54 12.35
N ASN A 117 -7.56 -31.97 11.20
CA ASN A 117 -6.96 -33.09 10.45
C ASN A 117 -5.79 -32.65 9.56
N GLY A 118 -5.46 -31.36 9.58
CA GLY A 118 -4.40 -30.76 8.76
C GLY A 118 -4.87 -30.31 7.39
N ASP A 119 -6.09 -30.65 6.94
CA ASP A 119 -6.61 -30.15 5.67
C ASP A 119 -6.61 -28.62 5.66
N ILE A 120 -6.16 -28.03 4.54
CA ILE A 120 -5.97 -26.59 4.37
C ILE A 120 -7.06 -26.09 3.43
N ALA A 121 -8.05 -25.35 3.95
CA ALA A 121 -9.01 -24.66 3.12
C ALA A 121 -8.41 -23.33 2.67
N VAL A 122 -8.46 -23.05 1.38
CA VAL A 122 -7.88 -21.85 0.78
C VAL A 122 -8.88 -21.16 -0.15
N ALA A 123 -9.04 -19.85 0.03
CA ALA A 123 -9.68 -18.96 -0.92
C ALA A 123 -8.61 -18.22 -1.72
N TYR A 124 -8.75 -18.20 -3.03
CA TYR A 124 -7.82 -17.52 -3.94
C TYR A 124 -8.57 -16.81 -5.06
N GLU A 125 -7.89 -15.93 -5.79
CA GLU A 125 -8.46 -15.24 -6.94
C GLU A 125 -8.81 -16.25 -8.05
N GLY A 126 -10.08 -16.65 -8.10
CA GLY A 126 -10.61 -17.59 -9.09
C GLY A 126 -11.30 -18.81 -8.48
N GLY A 127 -11.17 -19.05 -7.18
CA GLY A 127 -11.90 -20.15 -6.55
C GLY A 127 -11.58 -20.42 -5.09
N ILE A 128 -12.00 -21.61 -4.68
CA ILE A 128 -11.73 -22.21 -3.39
C ILE A 128 -11.17 -23.61 -3.60
N ALA A 129 -10.31 -24.06 -2.70
CA ALA A 129 -9.84 -25.44 -2.66
C ALA A 129 -9.65 -25.92 -1.22
N VAL A 130 -9.65 -27.24 -1.06
CA VAL A 130 -9.12 -27.89 0.13
C VAL A 130 -7.93 -28.73 -0.28
N LEU A 131 -6.78 -28.47 0.33
CA LEU A 131 -5.55 -29.21 0.14
C LEU A 131 -5.34 -30.22 1.27
N ASN A 132 -4.52 -31.22 1.02
CA ASN A 132 -4.00 -32.09 2.07
C ASN A 132 -3.05 -31.31 3.02
N ALA A 133 -2.67 -31.93 4.14
CA ALA A 133 -1.89 -31.27 5.20
C ALA A 133 -0.50 -30.81 4.78
N ASP A 134 0.10 -31.46 3.78
CA ASP A 134 1.40 -31.08 3.25
C ASP A 134 1.30 -30.02 2.13
N ALA A 135 0.07 -29.61 1.76
CA ALA A 135 -0.23 -28.71 0.64
C ALA A 135 0.23 -29.21 -0.73
N THR A 136 0.40 -30.52 -0.93
CA THR A 136 0.90 -31.14 -2.16
C THR A 136 -0.18 -31.73 -3.06
N GLU A 137 -1.42 -31.85 -2.56
CA GLU A 137 -2.53 -32.43 -3.32
C GLU A 137 -3.84 -31.66 -3.08
N VAL A 138 -4.61 -31.47 -4.15
CA VAL A 138 -5.99 -30.94 -4.06
C VAL A 138 -6.93 -32.08 -3.70
N LYS A 139 -7.62 -31.97 -2.56
CA LYS A 139 -8.71 -32.90 -2.19
C LYS A 139 -9.96 -32.60 -2.99
N TRP A 140 -10.32 -31.33 -3.11
CA TRP A 140 -11.35 -30.83 -4.00
C TRP A 140 -11.17 -29.32 -4.23
N SER A 141 -11.76 -28.82 -5.31
CA SER A 141 -11.78 -27.39 -5.65
C SER A 141 -13.09 -26.99 -6.31
N GLN A 142 -13.46 -25.72 -6.19
CA GLN A 142 -14.62 -25.12 -6.88
C GLN A 142 -14.22 -23.76 -7.45
N SER A 143 -14.56 -23.53 -8.72
CA SER A 143 -14.43 -22.19 -9.32
C SER A 143 -15.47 -21.25 -8.71
N LEU A 144 -15.00 -20.14 -8.16
CA LEU A 144 -15.83 -19.15 -7.50
C LEU A 144 -15.15 -17.78 -7.63
N SER A 145 -15.86 -16.79 -8.17
CA SER A 145 -15.33 -15.43 -8.30
C SER A 145 -15.63 -14.62 -7.03
N ARG A 146 -14.81 -13.59 -6.75
CA ARG A 146 -15.04 -12.61 -5.67
C ARG A 146 -15.24 -13.25 -4.29
N VAL A 147 -14.47 -14.30 -4.01
CA VAL A 147 -14.40 -14.91 -2.68
C VAL A 147 -13.78 -13.89 -1.72
N MET A 148 -14.32 -13.79 -0.51
CA MET A 148 -13.83 -12.84 0.49
C MET A 148 -13.14 -13.52 1.65
N ARG A 149 -13.72 -14.63 2.13
CA ARG A 149 -13.30 -15.35 3.35
C ARG A 149 -13.59 -16.84 3.23
N ILE A 150 -12.81 -17.63 3.93
CA ILE A 150 -12.98 -19.08 4.03
C ILE A 150 -12.77 -19.55 5.47
N ALA A 151 -13.50 -20.57 5.87
CA ALA A 151 -13.29 -21.24 7.15
C ALA A 151 -13.51 -22.74 7.02
N ILE A 152 -12.85 -23.55 7.86
CA ILE A 152 -12.96 -25.02 7.84
C ILE A 152 -13.19 -25.62 9.22
N SER A 153 -14.17 -26.52 9.32
CA SER A 153 -14.45 -27.26 10.56
C SER A 153 -13.52 -28.46 10.76
N ASP A 154 -13.52 -29.03 11.96
CA ASP A 154 -12.73 -30.23 12.30
C ASP A 154 -13.13 -31.47 11.47
N THR A 155 -14.38 -31.55 11.01
CA THR A 155 -14.87 -32.59 10.10
C THR A 155 -14.69 -32.25 8.62
N GLY A 156 -14.03 -31.14 8.31
CA GLY A 156 -13.66 -30.75 6.95
C GLY A 156 -14.77 -30.02 6.18
N LYS A 157 -15.82 -29.51 6.84
CA LYS A 157 -16.82 -28.67 6.16
C LYS A 157 -16.28 -27.27 5.98
N VAL A 158 -16.55 -26.68 4.83
CA VAL A 158 -15.96 -25.39 4.44
C VAL A 158 -17.04 -24.33 4.31
N GLY A 159 -16.90 -23.26 5.08
CA GLY A 159 -17.69 -22.04 4.98
C GLY A 159 -17.00 -21.04 4.06
N VAL A 160 -17.76 -20.36 3.21
CA VAL A 160 -17.20 -19.39 2.25
C VAL A 160 -18.08 -18.16 2.19
N LEU A 161 -17.46 -16.97 2.20
CA LEU A 161 -18.13 -15.71 1.85
C LEU A 161 -17.80 -15.28 0.43
N GLN A 162 -18.80 -14.78 -0.28
CA GLN A 162 -18.67 -14.27 -1.63
C GLN A 162 -19.40 -12.94 -1.78
N ASP A 163 -18.71 -11.94 -2.34
CA ASP A 163 -19.32 -10.71 -2.83
C ASP A 163 -19.94 -10.98 -4.21
N SER A 164 -21.27 -11.01 -4.27
CA SER A 164 -22.01 -11.34 -5.48
C SER A 164 -22.27 -10.15 -6.41
N GLN A 165 -21.71 -8.95 -6.14
CA GLN A 165 -22.14 -7.66 -6.72
C GLN A 165 -23.61 -7.32 -6.47
N GLY A 166 -24.23 -8.04 -5.53
CA GLY A 166 -25.59 -7.87 -5.06
C GLY A 166 -25.60 -8.09 -3.54
N PRO A 167 -26.64 -8.73 -2.98
CA PRO A 167 -26.59 -9.21 -1.61
C PRO A 167 -25.48 -10.26 -1.45
N ASP A 168 -24.56 -10.05 -0.50
CA ASP A 168 -23.49 -11.00 -0.20
C ASP A 168 -24.04 -12.40 0.08
N ARG A 169 -23.20 -13.40 -0.21
CA ARG A 169 -23.54 -14.81 -0.13
C ARG A 169 -22.61 -15.52 0.84
N ALA A 170 -23.16 -16.42 1.62
CA ALA A 170 -22.41 -17.40 2.40
C ALA A 170 -22.75 -18.80 1.90
N TYR A 171 -21.76 -19.69 1.83
CA TYR A 171 -21.96 -21.09 1.43
C TYR A 171 -21.38 -22.03 2.48
N LEU A 172 -22.00 -23.20 2.63
CA LEU A 172 -21.43 -24.33 3.35
C LEU A 172 -21.22 -25.48 2.36
N TYR A 173 -20.00 -26.00 2.31
CA TYR A 173 -19.62 -27.18 1.56
C TYR A 173 -19.30 -28.34 2.51
N ASP A 174 -19.57 -29.56 2.07
CA ASP A 174 -19.12 -30.76 2.77
C ASP A 174 -17.61 -31.02 2.56
N SER A 175 -17.10 -32.08 3.18
CA SER A 175 -15.68 -32.45 3.07
C SER A 175 -15.25 -32.95 1.69
N ASN A 176 -16.19 -33.14 0.76
CA ASN A 176 -15.95 -33.57 -0.61
C ASN A 176 -16.18 -32.44 -1.63
N GLY A 177 -16.50 -31.23 -1.16
CA GLY A 177 -16.77 -30.08 -2.02
C GLY A 177 -18.19 -30.00 -2.59
N GLU A 178 -19.14 -30.78 -2.05
CA GLU A 178 -20.57 -30.65 -2.37
C GLU A 178 -21.20 -29.52 -1.55
N ARG A 179 -21.92 -28.61 -2.21
CA ARG A 179 -22.59 -27.49 -1.54
C ARG A 179 -23.82 -27.98 -0.77
N LEU A 180 -23.79 -27.82 0.55
CA LEU A 180 -24.88 -28.22 1.46
C LEU A 180 -25.91 -27.11 1.66
N LYS A 181 -25.45 -25.86 1.81
CA LYS A 181 -26.28 -24.69 2.10
C LYS A 181 -25.76 -23.42 1.46
N ASP A 182 -26.67 -22.48 1.27
CA ASP A 182 -26.41 -21.12 0.86
C ASP A 182 -27.29 -20.14 1.64
N TRP A 183 -26.70 -19.03 2.07
CA TRP A 183 -27.39 -17.91 2.69
C TRP A 183 -27.11 -16.64 1.92
N SER A 184 -28.00 -15.66 2.10
CA SER A 184 -27.86 -14.34 1.51
C SER A 184 -28.21 -13.28 2.52
N THR A 185 -27.53 -12.14 2.46
CA THR A 185 -27.94 -10.96 3.22
C THR A 185 -29.30 -10.40 2.80
N GLY A 186 -29.81 -10.82 1.63
CA GLY A 186 -31.12 -10.43 1.06
C GLY A 186 -31.23 -8.97 0.66
N LYS A 187 -30.23 -8.14 0.98
CA LYS A 187 -30.19 -6.69 0.75
C LYS A 187 -28.77 -6.30 0.37
N THR A 188 -28.60 -5.50 -0.68
CA THR A 188 -27.28 -4.97 -1.09
C THR A 188 -26.64 -4.06 -0.03
N ARG A 189 -27.48 -3.43 0.79
CA ARG A 189 -27.06 -2.56 1.89
C ARG A 189 -26.73 -3.32 3.19
N ARG A 190 -26.74 -4.65 3.14
CA ARG A 190 -26.35 -5.53 4.23
C ARG A 190 -25.23 -6.43 3.71
N GLN A 191 -24.10 -6.41 4.40
CA GLN A 191 -22.87 -7.04 3.94
C GLN A 191 -22.30 -7.97 5.02
N PHE A 192 -21.71 -9.07 4.58
CA PHE A 192 -20.89 -9.93 5.44
C PHE A 192 -19.45 -9.41 5.45
N ALA A 193 -18.76 -9.59 6.57
CA ALA A 193 -17.36 -9.22 6.74
C ALA A 193 -16.46 -10.41 7.03
N ASP A 194 -16.99 -11.42 7.75
CA ASP A 194 -16.21 -12.60 8.14
C ASP A 194 -17.09 -13.81 8.46
N ILE A 195 -16.50 -15.01 8.41
CA ILE A 195 -17.17 -16.31 8.63
C ILE A 195 -16.32 -17.25 9.48
N ALA A 196 -16.98 -18.04 10.34
CA ALA A 196 -16.38 -19.15 11.06
C ALA A 196 -17.30 -20.39 10.96
N VAL A 197 -16.71 -21.59 10.96
CA VAL A 197 -17.45 -22.86 10.89
C VAL A 197 -16.95 -23.81 11.97
N THR A 198 -17.88 -24.48 12.65
CA THR A 198 -17.52 -25.41 13.73
C THR A 198 -18.51 -26.55 13.86
N ASP A 199 -18.02 -27.73 14.24
CA ASP A 199 -18.86 -28.91 14.48
C ASP A 199 -19.45 -28.95 15.91
N GLN A 200 -19.11 -27.97 16.75
CA GLN A 200 -19.68 -27.82 18.09
C GLN A 200 -21.19 -27.54 18.02
N ASN A 201 -21.91 -27.90 19.09
CA ASN A 201 -23.35 -27.66 19.24
C ASN A 201 -24.22 -28.21 18.09
N GLY A 202 -23.77 -29.30 17.46
CA GLY A 202 -24.48 -29.92 16.32
C GLY A 202 -24.07 -29.37 14.95
N GLY A 203 -23.12 -28.44 14.90
CA GLY A 203 -22.63 -27.85 13.65
C GLY A 203 -23.20 -26.46 13.41
N MET A 204 -22.31 -25.47 13.29
CA MET A 204 -22.68 -24.07 13.18
C MET A 204 -21.86 -23.35 12.10
N VAL A 205 -22.51 -22.41 11.41
CA VAL A 205 -21.90 -21.40 10.54
C VAL A 205 -22.19 -20.04 11.16
N ILE A 206 -21.14 -19.29 11.48
CA ILE A 206 -21.23 -17.98 12.14
C ILE A 206 -20.71 -16.91 11.19
N THR A 207 -21.44 -15.81 11.03
CA THR A 207 -20.99 -14.65 10.24
C THR A 207 -21.12 -13.36 11.03
N THR A 208 -20.28 -12.38 10.70
CA THR A 208 -20.44 -10.99 11.19
C THR A 208 -20.46 -10.01 10.01
N GLY A 209 -20.94 -8.80 10.24
CA GLY A 209 -21.04 -7.78 9.21
C GLY A 209 -21.80 -6.55 9.66
N TYR A 210 -22.47 -5.88 8.73
CA TYR A 210 -23.28 -4.71 9.02
C TYR A 210 -24.44 -4.50 8.04
N GLU A 211 -25.42 -3.72 8.46
CA GLU A 211 -26.47 -3.18 7.59
C GLU A 211 -26.49 -1.64 7.66
N GLN A 212 -26.54 -0.98 6.51
CA GLN A 212 -26.88 0.42 6.39
C GLN A 212 -28.39 0.60 6.63
N LYS A 213 -28.79 0.79 7.88
CA LYS A 213 -30.21 0.87 8.26
C LYS A 213 -30.86 2.17 7.77
N THR A 214 -30.15 3.29 7.83
CA THR A 214 -30.56 4.61 7.28
C THR A 214 -29.39 5.28 6.56
N ASN A 215 -29.54 6.48 6.00
CA ASN A 215 -28.46 7.22 5.34
C ASN A 215 -27.35 7.70 6.30
N ILE A 216 -27.57 7.65 7.62
CA ILE A 216 -26.65 8.13 8.66
C ILE A 216 -26.39 7.09 9.76
N LEU A 217 -26.79 5.83 9.56
CA LEU A 217 -26.65 4.79 10.58
C LEU A 217 -26.32 3.43 9.96
N GLN A 218 -25.17 2.91 10.38
CA GLN A 218 -24.70 1.55 10.14
C GLN A 218 -24.74 0.75 11.43
N VAL A 219 -25.29 -0.46 11.35
CA VAL A 219 -25.50 -1.33 12.51
C VAL A 219 -24.84 -2.67 12.28
N ALA A 220 -23.93 -3.05 13.18
CA ALA A 220 -23.26 -4.34 13.15
C ALA A 220 -24.23 -5.49 13.43
N PHE A 221 -23.87 -6.69 13.00
CA PHE A 221 -24.52 -7.91 13.46
C PHE A 221 -23.51 -9.05 13.55
N THR A 222 -23.81 -10.05 14.38
CA THR A 222 -23.20 -11.37 14.31
C THR A 222 -24.30 -12.42 14.41
N GLN A 223 -24.31 -13.42 13.53
CA GLN A 223 -25.40 -14.38 13.40
C GLN A 223 -24.85 -15.79 13.24
N ALA A 224 -25.57 -16.77 13.80
CA ALA A 224 -25.28 -18.19 13.61
C ALA A 224 -26.45 -18.94 12.97
N TRP A 225 -26.10 -19.89 12.11
CA TRP A 225 -26.99 -20.90 11.55
C TRP A 225 -26.49 -22.30 11.92
N SER A 226 -27.41 -23.27 12.02
CA SER A 226 -27.02 -24.68 12.02
C SER A 226 -26.57 -25.13 10.63
N TYR A 227 -25.92 -26.29 10.52
CA TYR A 227 -25.60 -26.90 9.21
C TYR A 227 -26.84 -27.24 8.37
N GLU A 228 -28.00 -27.40 9.01
CA GLU A 228 -29.29 -27.59 8.34
C GLU A 228 -29.87 -26.26 7.81
N GLY A 229 -29.27 -25.13 8.16
CA GLY A 229 -29.68 -23.79 7.71
C GLY A 229 -30.70 -23.11 8.61
N GLU A 230 -30.93 -23.62 9.82
CA GLU A 230 -31.84 -23.02 10.80
C GLU A 230 -31.14 -21.87 11.54
N ASP A 231 -31.84 -20.76 11.78
CA ASP A 231 -31.33 -19.65 12.61
C ASP A 231 -31.15 -20.14 14.06
N VAL A 232 -29.94 -19.99 14.61
CA VAL A 232 -29.65 -20.37 16.00
C VAL A 232 -29.78 -19.16 16.93
N TRP A 233 -29.01 -18.10 16.65
CA TRP A 233 -29.06 -16.84 17.37
C TRP A 233 -28.50 -15.69 16.51
N LYS A 234 -28.76 -14.45 16.95
CA LYS A 234 -28.36 -13.22 16.25
C LYS A 234 -28.10 -12.08 17.24
N ASN A 235 -26.86 -11.63 17.28
CA ASN A 235 -26.36 -10.54 18.12
C ASN A 235 -26.39 -9.20 17.38
N TYR A 236 -26.72 -8.14 18.12
CA TYR A 236 -26.58 -6.73 17.74
C TYR A 236 -27.39 -6.25 16.52
N ASP A 237 -28.18 -7.11 15.86
CA ASP A 237 -28.98 -6.76 14.68
C ASP A 237 -30.28 -6.03 15.02
N PHE A 238 -30.16 -4.95 15.78
CA PHE A 238 -31.29 -4.16 16.26
C PHE A 238 -31.94 -3.32 15.16
N ASP A 239 -33.22 -3.00 15.34
CA ASP A 239 -33.93 -2.08 14.46
C ASP A 239 -33.49 -0.64 14.72
N ASN A 240 -33.43 0.17 13.65
CA ASN A 240 -33.03 1.56 13.75
C ASN A 240 -33.92 2.37 14.70
N LYS A 241 -35.21 2.04 14.76
CA LYS A 241 -36.17 2.70 15.65
C LYS A 241 -35.74 2.61 17.11
N ASP A 242 -35.36 1.43 17.57
CA ASP A 242 -34.96 1.20 18.96
C ASP A 242 -33.62 1.91 19.27
N ILE A 243 -32.71 1.91 18.29
CA ILE A 243 -31.43 2.65 18.38
C ILE A 243 -31.65 4.17 18.50
N TYR A 244 -32.61 4.73 17.75
CA TYR A 244 -32.98 6.15 17.87
C TYR A 244 -33.60 6.46 19.23
N GLU A 245 -34.46 5.57 19.75
CA GLU A 245 -35.09 5.74 21.07
C GLU A 245 -34.05 5.73 22.20
N GLU A 246 -33.02 4.88 22.10
CA GLU A 246 -31.92 4.78 23.07
C GLU A 246 -30.76 5.78 22.84
N ASN A 247 -30.82 6.58 21.77
CA ASN A 247 -29.79 7.55 21.36
C ASN A 247 -28.40 6.91 21.17
N LEU A 248 -28.34 5.77 20.49
CA LEU A 248 -27.12 4.97 20.25
C LEU A 248 -26.64 5.06 18.79
N MET A 249 -26.45 6.28 18.31
CA MET A 249 -26.31 6.60 16.88
C MET A 249 -24.89 6.49 16.30
N ALA A 250 -23.91 5.98 17.06
CA ALA A 250 -22.57 5.73 16.52
C ALA A 250 -22.59 4.56 15.52
N ASP A 251 -21.96 4.75 14.36
CA ASP A 251 -21.86 3.71 13.34
C ASP A 251 -21.08 2.51 13.85
N THR A 252 -21.57 1.31 13.56
CA THR A 252 -20.96 0.05 13.95
C THR A 252 -20.90 -0.93 12.79
N ARG A 253 -19.80 -1.70 12.69
CA ARG A 253 -19.70 -2.84 11.76
C ARG A 253 -18.94 -4.00 12.37
N GLY A 254 -19.36 -5.23 12.05
CA GLY A 254 -18.58 -6.45 12.31
C GLY A 254 -17.26 -6.45 11.52
N GLN A 255 -16.21 -7.01 12.13
CA GLN A 255 -14.88 -7.10 11.53
C GLN A 255 -14.40 -8.54 11.39
N ARG A 256 -14.33 -9.28 12.50
CA ARG A 256 -13.85 -10.67 12.52
C ARG A 256 -14.67 -11.57 13.44
N VAL A 257 -14.73 -12.85 13.11
CA VAL A 257 -15.25 -13.93 13.95
C VAL A 257 -14.29 -15.12 13.94
N ALA A 258 -14.05 -15.71 15.11
CA ALA A 258 -13.22 -16.90 15.23
C ALA A 258 -13.71 -17.78 16.37
N ILE A 259 -13.48 -19.09 16.24
CA ILE A 259 -13.66 -20.05 17.34
C ILE A 259 -12.33 -20.18 18.07
N GLY A 260 -12.29 -19.73 19.31
CA GLY A 260 -11.11 -19.86 20.16
C GLY A 260 -10.79 -21.32 20.46
N ARG A 261 -9.54 -21.61 20.81
CA ARG A 261 -9.14 -22.97 21.22
C ARG A 261 -9.76 -23.39 22.57
N ASP A 262 -10.29 -22.44 23.33
CA ASP A 262 -11.15 -22.65 24.51
C ASP A 262 -12.61 -23.04 24.16
N GLY A 263 -12.95 -23.11 22.86
CA GLY A 263 -14.27 -23.48 22.35
C GLY A 263 -15.29 -22.34 22.33
N GLN A 264 -14.91 -21.11 22.71
CA GLN A 264 -15.81 -19.96 22.72
C GLN A 264 -15.75 -19.18 21.41
N LEU A 265 -16.77 -18.35 21.18
CA LEU A 265 -16.79 -17.45 20.03
C LEU A 265 -16.08 -16.15 20.39
N TYR A 266 -15.19 -15.69 19.51
CA TYR A 266 -14.57 -14.38 19.58
C TYR A 266 -15.04 -13.54 18.40
N SER A 267 -15.51 -12.33 18.66
CA SER A 267 -15.91 -11.42 17.60
C SER A 267 -15.42 -10.01 17.87
N SER A 268 -14.96 -9.36 16.81
CA SER A 268 -14.52 -7.97 16.81
C SER A 268 -15.36 -7.12 15.86
N TYR A 269 -15.43 -5.84 16.20
CA TYR A 269 -16.28 -4.85 15.58
C TYR A 269 -15.55 -3.52 15.57
N TYR A 270 -15.89 -2.63 14.64
CA TYR A 270 -15.47 -1.23 14.74
C TYR A 270 -16.65 -0.33 15.13
N VAL A 271 -16.31 0.80 15.73
CA VAL A 271 -17.22 1.89 16.12
C VAL A 271 -16.67 3.22 15.64
N ASN A 272 -17.50 4.05 15.01
CA ASN A 272 -17.18 5.43 14.67
C ASN A 272 -18.05 6.40 15.51
N GLY A 273 -17.42 7.27 16.30
CA GLY A 273 -18.12 8.20 17.21
C GLY A 273 -18.18 7.78 18.68
N GLY A 274 -17.47 6.72 19.07
CA GLY A 274 -17.30 6.28 20.46
C GLY A 274 -18.32 5.23 20.94
N THR A 275 -17.89 4.32 21.83
CA THR A 275 -18.71 3.20 22.34
C THR A 275 -19.83 3.62 23.30
N GLY A 276 -19.67 4.75 24.00
CA GLY A 276 -20.71 5.28 24.89
C GLY A 276 -22.02 5.65 24.18
N PHE A 277 -21.95 5.84 22.86
CA PHE A 277 -23.06 6.17 21.97
C PHE A 277 -23.32 5.07 20.95
N SER A 278 -22.83 3.85 21.18
CA SER A 278 -23.03 2.70 20.29
C SER A 278 -23.70 1.52 20.99
N ILE A 279 -24.10 0.53 20.20
CA ILE A 279 -24.78 -0.69 20.68
C ILE A 279 -23.89 -1.62 21.52
N PHE A 280 -22.55 -1.48 21.48
CA PHE A 280 -21.64 -2.45 22.12
C PHE A 280 -21.52 -2.33 23.64
N TYR A 281 -22.07 -1.27 24.23
CA TYR A 281 -22.27 -1.18 25.69
C TYR A 281 -23.68 -1.63 26.11
N ARG A 282 -24.39 -2.34 25.23
CA ARG A 282 -25.65 -3.00 25.52
C ARG A 282 -25.52 -4.51 25.43
N ASP A 283 -26.46 -5.22 26.02
CA ASP A 283 -26.56 -6.66 25.85
C ASP A 283 -26.76 -6.98 24.35
N PRO A 284 -26.15 -8.04 23.80
CA PRO A 284 -26.27 -8.36 22.37
C PRO A 284 -27.70 -8.67 21.90
N PHE A 285 -28.61 -9.01 22.81
CA PHE A 285 -30.01 -9.33 22.51
C PHE A 285 -31.02 -8.32 23.05
N ASP A 286 -30.62 -7.48 24.02
CA ASP A 286 -31.47 -6.46 24.62
C ASP A 286 -30.77 -5.09 24.64
N LEU A 287 -31.17 -4.21 23.72
CA LEU A 287 -30.61 -2.86 23.57
C LEU A 287 -30.86 -1.97 24.81
N SER A 288 -31.87 -2.29 25.63
CA SER A 288 -32.18 -1.52 26.84
C SER A 288 -31.29 -1.91 28.03
N GLU A 289 -30.71 -3.11 28.00
CA GLU A 289 -29.83 -3.60 29.05
C GLU A 289 -28.40 -3.12 28.83
N LYS A 290 -27.83 -2.39 29.80
CA LYS A 290 -26.42 -1.98 29.76
C LYS A 290 -25.53 -3.10 30.30
N VAL A 291 -24.49 -3.43 29.57
CA VAL A 291 -23.44 -4.33 30.09
C VAL A 291 -22.59 -3.59 31.13
N THR A 292 -22.38 -4.22 32.29
CA THR A 292 -21.63 -3.66 33.42
C THR A 292 -20.82 -4.74 34.13
N GLY A 293 -19.95 -4.32 35.05
CA GLY A 293 -19.14 -5.24 35.85
C GLY A 293 -18.28 -6.16 34.98
N ASP A 294 -18.28 -7.45 35.31
CA ASP A 294 -17.39 -8.44 34.69
C ASP A 294 -17.67 -8.72 33.20
N ARG A 295 -18.78 -8.21 32.64
CA ARG A 295 -19.10 -8.29 31.20
C ARG A 295 -18.50 -7.15 30.38
N LYS A 296 -18.14 -6.02 31.01
CA LYS A 296 -17.59 -4.83 30.35
C LYS A 296 -16.26 -4.46 31.03
N ILE A 297 -15.16 -4.75 30.36
CA ILE A 297 -13.82 -4.56 30.93
C ILE A 297 -13.23 -3.23 30.47
N GLU A 298 -12.78 -2.43 31.44
CA GLU A 298 -12.11 -1.14 31.26
C GLU A 298 -10.95 -1.09 32.27
N THR A 299 -9.72 -0.90 31.77
CA THR A 299 -8.50 -1.06 32.58
C THR A 299 -7.56 0.13 32.45
N ASP A 300 -7.50 0.74 31.26
CA ASP A 300 -6.63 1.88 30.98
C ASP A 300 -7.26 2.85 29.97
N LYS A 301 -6.55 3.93 29.65
CA LYS A 301 -7.02 4.93 28.67
C LYS A 301 -7.11 4.40 27.22
N TYR A 302 -6.57 3.22 26.92
CA TYR A 302 -6.54 2.60 25.59
C TYR A 302 -7.63 1.54 25.38
N ASN A 303 -8.39 1.19 26.42
CA ASN A 303 -9.67 0.47 26.31
C ASN A 303 -10.85 1.24 26.94
N SER A 304 -10.61 2.41 27.53
CA SER A 304 -11.64 3.31 28.07
C SER A 304 -11.82 4.53 27.15
N PRO A 305 -12.85 4.56 26.27
CA PRO A 305 -12.99 5.56 25.21
C PRO A 305 -13.46 6.93 25.74
N THR A 306 -12.52 7.69 26.27
CA THR A 306 -12.68 9.09 26.68
C THR A 306 -11.98 10.03 25.71
N ASN A 307 -12.42 11.29 25.58
CA ASN A 307 -11.80 12.28 24.67
C ASN A 307 -11.63 11.76 23.24
N VAL A 308 -12.72 11.23 22.66
CA VAL A 308 -12.76 10.64 21.31
C VAL A 308 -13.54 11.54 20.37
N GLY A 309 -13.06 11.69 19.13
CA GLY A 309 -13.79 12.32 18.03
C GLY A 309 -14.39 11.27 17.09
N SER A 310 -14.56 11.63 15.81
CA SER A 310 -14.94 10.70 14.74
C SER A 310 -13.75 9.81 14.32
N VAL A 311 -13.30 8.95 15.22
CA VAL A 311 -12.22 7.97 14.98
C VAL A 311 -12.79 6.56 14.91
N LYS A 312 -12.10 5.67 14.18
CA LYS A 312 -12.47 4.26 14.05
C LYS A 312 -11.82 3.46 15.18
N MET A 313 -12.56 3.16 16.23
CA MET A 313 -12.09 2.32 17.33
C MET A 313 -12.64 0.91 17.19
N SER A 314 -12.08 -0.05 17.93
CA SER A 314 -12.60 -1.41 17.97
C SER A 314 -13.34 -1.73 19.27
N TRP A 315 -14.29 -2.64 19.18
CA TRP A 315 -14.87 -3.42 20.28
C TRP A 315 -14.63 -4.89 19.97
N TYR A 316 -14.22 -5.68 20.97
CA TYR A 316 -14.14 -7.12 20.82
C TYR A 316 -14.64 -7.81 22.08
N GLY A 317 -15.12 -9.03 21.91
CA GLY A 317 -15.66 -9.81 23.02
C GLY A 317 -15.49 -11.30 22.85
N ARG A 318 -15.56 -11.99 24.00
CA ARG A 318 -15.79 -13.41 24.11
C ARG A 318 -17.28 -13.64 24.32
N TYR A 319 -17.85 -14.51 23.52
CA TYR A 319 -19.26 -14.86 23.50
C TYR A 319 -19.42 -16.36 23.71
N ASN A 320 -20.49 -16.74 24.40
CA ASN A 320 -20.89 -18.14 24.48
C ASN A 320 -21.31 -18.60 23.07
N LEU A 321 -20.65 -19.64 22.57
CA LEU A 321 -20.89 -20.15 21.23
C LEU A 321 -22.30 -20.72 21.04
N GLU A 322 -22.85 -21.40 22.06
CA GLU A 322 -24.14 -22.09 21.97
C GLU A 322 -25.31 -21.11 21.83
N ASN A 323 -25.27 -20.00 22.59
CA ASN A 323 -26.41 -19.10 22.69
C ASN A 323 -26.13 -17.64 22.28
N GLY A 324 -24.88 -17.30 21.96
CA GLY A 324 -24.48 -15.96 21.53
C GLY A 324 -24.27 -14.95 22.67
N ASP A 325 -24.47 -15.32 23.93
CA ASP A 325 -24.36 -14.37 25.06
C ASP A 325 -22.96 -13.77 25.18
N LEU A 326 -22.88 -12.45 25.37
CA LEU A 326 -21.60 -11.80 25.71
C LEU A 326 -21.14 -12.24 27.10
N ILE A 327 -19.99 -12.93 27.16
CA ILE A 327 -19.31 -13.29 28.40
C ILE A 327 -18.52 -12.08 28.93
N LYS A 328 -17.70 -11.48 28.06
CA LYS A 328 -16.93 -10.26 28.36
C LYS A 328 -16.55 -9.53 27.08
N GLY A 329 -16.48 -8.21 27.13
CA GLY A 329 -16.00 -7.39 26.03
C GLY A 329 -15.30 -6.12 26.50
N GLN A 330 -14.46 -5.58 25.63
CA GLN A 330 -13.76 -4.31 25.87
C GLN A 330 -13.49 -3.55 24.56
N SER A 331 -13.25 -2.25 24.70
CA SER A 331 -12.84 -1.41 23.57
C SER A 331 -11.34 -1.49 23.33
N LEU A 332 -10.89 -1.08 22.15
CA LEU A 332 -9.48 -0.86 21.82
C LEU A 332 -9.35 0.40 20.97
N LEU A 333 -8.45 1.30 21.36
CA LEU A 333 -8.17 2.54 20.64
C LEU A 333 -6.72 2.98 20.83
N GLY A 334 -6.20 3.69 19.83
CA GLY A 334 -4.91 4.38 19.90
C GLY A 334 -5.03 5.71 20.63
N ARG A 335 -3.90 6.35 20.93
CA ARG A 335 -3.87 7.70 21.49
C ARG A 335 -2.86 8.57 20.74
N ARG A 336 -3.23 9.84 20.56
CA ARG A 336 -2.32 10.91 20.13
C ARG A 336 -1.53 11.43 21.35
N ASP A 337 -0.46 12.18 21.08
CA ASP A 337 0.39 12.76 22.14
C ASP A 337 -0.39 13.75 23.05
N ASP A 338 -1.42 14.40 22.52
CA ASP A 338 -2.36 15.26 23.26
C ASP A 338 -3.38 14.48 24.11
N GLY A 339 -3.33 13.15 24.08
CA GLY A 339 -4.25 12.25 24.80
C GLY A 339 -5.60 12.03 24.12
N LYS A 340 -5.88 12.64 22.95
CA LYS A 340 -7.10 12.38 22.17
C LYS A 340 -7.09 10.95 21.62
N GLY A 341 -8.26 10.31 21.63
CA GLY A 341 -8.44 8.97 21.08
C GLY A 341 -8.16 8.93 19.58
N ASN A 342 -7.60 7.83 19.11
CA ASN A 342 -7.25 7.62 17.70
C ASN A 342 -7.63 6.22 17.21
N SER A 343 -7.60 6.04 15.90
CA SER A 343 -8.14 4.84 15.25
C SER A 343 -7.30 3.58 15.51
N VAL A 344 -7.97 2.45 15.70
CA VAL A 344 -7.41 1.09 15.72
C VAL A 344 -8.35 0.18 14.96
N ASP A 345 -7.78 -0.75 14.21
CA ASP A 345 -8.46 -1.77 13.45
C ASP A 345 -8.08 -3.17 13.93
N ILE A 346 -8.99 -4.14 13.81
CA ILE A 346 -8.74 -5.55 14.07
C ILE A 346 -8.90 -6.32 12.75
N SER A 347 -7.79 -6.86 12.26
CA SER A 347 -7.73 -7.67 11.03
C SER A 347 -7.70 -9.17 11.29
N SER A 348 -7.46 -9.61 12.53
CA SER A 348 -7.64 -11.00 12.98
C SER A 348 -7.84 -11.06 14.49
N ILE A 349 -8.55 -12.08 14.97
CA ILE A 349 -8.73 -12.38 16.39
C ILE A 349 -8.73 -13.90 16.58
N THR A 350 -8.06 -14.37 17.62
CA THR A 350 -8.11 -15.78 18.04
C THR A 350 -7.88 -15.87 19.55
N ALA A 351 -8.04 -17.06 20.12
CA ALA A 351 -7.73 -17.29 21.52
C ALA A 351 -7.15 -18.68 21.77
N THR A 352 -6.28 -18.76 22.78
CA THR A 352 -5.62 -19.97 23.26
C THR A 352 -6.58 -20.88 24.04
N GLU A 353 -6.10 -22.05 24.46
CA GLU A 353 -6.86 -23.03 25.24
C GLU A 353 -7.28 -22.50 26.62
N ASP A 354 -6.50 -21.57 27.20
CA ASP A 354 -6.85 -20.89 28.46
C ASP A 354 -7.68 -19.61 28.26
N GLY A 355 -7.94 -19.23 27.01
CA GLY A 355 -8.72 -18.07 26.62
C GLY A 355 -7.92 -16.77 26.50
N THR A 356 -6.58 -16.81 26.57
CA THR A 356 -5.72 -15.66 26.23
C THR A 356 -6.04 -15.22 24.80
N VAL A 357 -6.35 -13.94 24.60
CA VAL A 357 -6.78 -13.42 23.29
C VAL A 357 -5.58 -12.86 22.55
N ILE A 358 -5.49 -13.20 21.27
CA ILE A 358 -4.50 -12.66 20.34
C ILE A 358 -5.25 -11.86 19.28
N ILE A 359 -4.83 -10.63 19.10
CA ILE A 359 -5.42 -9.69 18.15
C ILE A 359 -4.29 -9.15 17.29
N ALA A 360 -4.51 -9.11 15.97
CA ALA A 360 -3.64 -8.37 15.07
C ALA A 360 -4.44 -7.45 14.15
N GLY A 361 -3.81 -6.35 13.75
CA GLY A 361 -4.45 -5.33 12.93
C GLY A 361 -3.57 -4.11 12.72
N SER A 362 -4.20 -2.94 12.64
CA SER A 362 -3.49 -1.66 12.41
C SER A 362 -3.88 -0.59 13.41
N ALA A 363 -2.96 0.31 13.74
CA ALA A 363 -3.19 1.40 14.69
C ALA A 363 -2.74 2.73 14.11
N ALA A 364 -3.64 3.71 14.07
CA ALA A 364 -3.30 5.09 13.81
C ALA A 364 -2.81 5.75 15.11
N GLY A 365 -1.66 6.39 15.07
CA GLY A 365 -1.00 6.99 16.24
C GLY A 365 -0.40 5.96 17.19
N LYS A 366 -0.11 6.36 18.43
CA LYS A 366 0.66 5.54 19.35
C LYS A 366 -0.24 4.60 20.15
N ILE A 367 0.02 3.30 20.02
CA ILE A 367 -0.41 2.27 20.97
C ILE A 367 0.25 2.51 22.35
N ALA A 368 -0.16 1.77 23.37
CA ALA A 368 0.40 1.89 24.71
C ALA A 368 1.92 1.64 24.71
N ASN A 369 2.68 2.62 25.24
CA ASN A 369 4.14 2.57 25.32
C ASN A 369 4.87 2.36 23.98
N ARG A 370 4.28 2.71 22.82
CA ARG A 370 4.85 2.43 21.48
C ARG A 370 6.36 2.66 21.38
N ASP A 371 6.85 3.82 21.78
CA ASP A 371 8.26 4.21 21.63
C ASP A 371 9.23 3.41 22.53
N LYS A 372 8.69 2.60 23.46
CA LYS A 372 9.43 1.69 24.35
C LYS A 372 9.28 0.22 23.93
N GLN A 373 8.52 -0.07 22.89
CA GLN A 373 8.31 -1.44 22.42
C GLN A 373 9.59 -1.96 21.76
N THR A 374 9.90 -3.23 22.03
CA THR A 374 11.05 -3.95 21.50
C THR A 374 10.63 -5.34 21.05
N ILE A 375 11.37 -5.89 20.09
CA ILE A 375 11.30 -7.30 19.66
C ILE A 375 12.70 -7.88 19.86
N GLU A 376 12.85 -8.96 20.64
CA GLU A 376 14.17 -9.50 21.03
C GLU A 376 15.13 -8.45 21.60
N GLY A 377 14.60 -7.50 22.37
CA GLY A 377 15.34 -6.37 22.94
C GLY A 377 15.74 -5.28 21.94
N GLN A 378 15.50 -5.48 20.64
CA GLN A 378 15.73 -4.47 19.61
C GLN A 378 14.57 -3.49 19.55
N LYS A 379 14.87 -2.19 19.48
CA LYS A 379 13.86 -1.14 19.40
C LYS A 379 13.13 -1.24 18.06
N VAL A 380 11.79 -1.27 18.10
CA VAL A 380 10.97 -1.15 16.89
C VAL A 380 11.23 0.19 16.20
N SER A 381 11.10 0.23 14.87
CA SER A 381 11.30 1.44 14.08
C SER A 381 10.30 2.54 14.45
N ASP A 382 10.58 3.75 13.98
CA ASP A 382 9.74 4.91 14.27
C ASP A 382 8.34 4.73 13.65
N TYR A 383 7.36 5.43 14.23
CA TYR A 383 5.97 5.35 13.80
C TYR A 383 5.82 5.76 12.35
N VAL A 384 5.15 4.92 11.57
CA VAL A 384 4.62 5.25 10.25
C VAL A 384 3.10 5.22 10.30
N SER A 385 2.46 5.92 9.36
CA SER A 385 1.01 6.01 9.34
C SER A 385 0.38 4.61 9.28
N TYR A 386 -0.42 4.26 10.29
CA TYR A 386 -1.06 2.94 10.43
C TYR A 386 -0.10 1.76 10.63
N ASP A 387 0.73 1.80 11.68
CA ASP A 387 1.49 0.62 12.10
C ASP A 387 0.62 -0.63 12.21
N GLY A 388 1.14 -1.75 11.69
CA GLY A 388 0.67 -3.06 12.06
C GLY A 388 0.90 -3.33 13.55
N TYR A 389 0.13 -4.23 14.16
CA TYR A 389 0.41 -4.68 15.53
C TYR A 389 -0.02 -6.11 15.78
N ILE A 390 0.58 -6.71 16.81
CA ILE A 390 0.05 -7.86 17.53
C ILE A 390 -0.17 -7.48 19.01
N ALA A 391 -1.30 -7.90 19.57
CA ALA A 391 -1.65 -7.67 20.96
C ALA A 391 -2.05 -9.00 21.63
N THR A 392 -1.55 -9.22 22.84
CA THR A 392 -1.89 -10.37 23.68
C THR A 392 -2.62 -9.88 24.92
N ILE A 393 -3.81 -10.40 25.16
CA ILE A 393 -4.72 -9.97 26.21
C ILE A 393 -4.99 -11.16 27.14
N SER A 394 -4.92 -10.94 28.44
CA SER A 394 -5.17 -11.98 29.43
C SER A 394 -6.57 -12.60 29.28
N PRO A 395 -6.77 -13.87 29.71
CA PRO A 395 -8.06 -14.55 29.60
C PRO A 395 -9.23 -13.83 30.30
N ASP A 396 -8.93 -13.02 31.32
CA ASP A 396 -9.90 -12.23 32.05
C ASP A 396 -10.14 -10.84 31.45
N PHE A 397 -9.40 -10.48 30.40
CA PHE A 397 -9.40 -9.19 29.69
C PHE A 397 -8.83 -8.02 30.49
N GLN A 398 -8.34 -8.27 31.72
CA GLN A 398 -7.89 -7.22 32.64
C GLN A 398 -6.48 -6.69 32.32
N GLU A 399 -5.66 -7.49 31.65
CA GLU A 399 -4.28 -7.13 31.34
C GLU A 399 -3.99 -7.22 29.84
N ARG A 400 -3.37 -6.17 29.33
CA ARG A 400 -2.69 -6.21 28.03
C ARG A 400 -1.27 -6.69 28.28
N LEU A 401 -1.04 -7.97 28.02
CA LEU A 401 0.23 -8.67 28.29
C LEU A 401 1.32 -8.20 27.33
N SER A 402 0.97 -7.94 26.08
CA SER A 402 1.82 -7.26 25.09
C SER A 402 0.97 -6.49 24.08
N TRP A 403 1.56 -5.45 23.49
CA TRP A 403 1.03 -4.73 22.33
C TRP A 403 2.19 -4.17 21.53
N THR A 404 2.65 -4.96 20.57
CA THR A 404 3.91 -4.72 19.86
C THR A 404 3.60 -4.31 18.43
N PRO A 405 4.15 -3.19 17.95
CA PRO A 405 3.96 -2.77 16.58
C PRO A 405 4.83 -3.61 15.65
N ILE A 406 4.27 -3.95 14.50
CA ILE A 406 4.97 -4.43 13.32
C ILE A 406 4.97 -3.23 12.38
N SER A 407 6.02 -2.43 12.51
CA SER A 407 6.08 -1.11 11.87
C SER A 407 6.13 -1.28 10.35
N ASP A 408 5.67 -0.30 9.59
CA ASP A 408 5.75 -0.29 8.13
C ASP A 408 5.20 -1.52 7.39
N SER A 409 4.14 -2.10 7.97
CA SER A 409 3.30 -3.06 7.28
C SER A 409 2.16 -2.43 6.46
N GLY A 410 2.06 -1.09 6.44
CA GLY A 410 0.88 -0.39 5.94
C GLY A 410 -0.45 -0.81 6.62
N GLY A 411 -0.37 -1.46 7.78
CA GLY A 411 -1.49 -2.09 8.48
C GLY A 411 -1.70 -3.57 8.11
N GLY A 412 -2.94 -4.05 8.21
CA GLY A 412 -3.36 -5.35 7.65
C GLY A 412 -2.78 -6.62 8.29
N VAL A 413 -2.09 -6.56 9.43
CA VAL A 413 -1.50 -7.74 10.09
C VAL A 413 -2.60 -8.73 10.48
N VAL A 414 -2.38 -10.00 10.12
CA VAL A 414 -3.22 -11.12 10.58
C VAL A 414 -2.38 -12.12 11.37
N ALA A 415 -2.99 -12.76 12.36
CA ALA A 415 -2.33 -13.69 13.25
C ALA A 415 -3.20 -14.92 13.57
N SER A 416 -2.55 -16.04 13.83
CA SER A 416 -3.17 -17.27 14.32
C SER A 416 -2.39 -17.86 15.50
N PHE A 417 -3.03 -18.77 16.21
CA PHE A 417 -2.45 -19.52 17.31
C PHE A 417 -2.88 -20.99 17.29
N ARG A 418 -1.92 -21.86 17.60
CA ARG A 418 -2.17 -23.28 17.86
C ARG A 418 -1.04 -23.91 18.67
N ASN A 419 -1.42 -24.66 19.71
CA ASN A 419 -0.53 -25.53 20.47
C ASN A 419 0.79 -24.86 20.91
N GLY A 420 0.70 -23.65 21.49
CA GLY A 420 1.87 -22.91 21.99
C GLY A 420 2.62 -22.08 20.95
N THR A 421 2.24 -22.15 19.67
CA THR A 421 2.79 -21.33 18.59
C THR A 421 1.79 -20.24 18.20
N THR A 422 2.25 -19.00 18.14
CA THR A 422 1.56 -17.88 17.49
C THR A 422 2.34 -17.46 16.26
N ALA A 423 1.65 -17.18 15.17
CA ALA A 423 2.26 -16.64 13.96
C ALA A 423 1.48 -15.40 13.52
N ALA A 424 2.20 -14.38 13.03
CA ALA A 424 1.61 -13.19 12.45
C ALA A 424 2.30 -12.86 11.13
N VAL A 425 1.51 -12.47 10.13
CA VAL A 425 2.02 -12.09 8.81
C VAL A 425 1.55 -10.70 8.43
N ALA A 426 2.38 -10.02 7.67
CA ALA A 426 2.12 -8.69 7.15
C ALA A 426 2.78 -8.50 5.78
N THR A 427 2.30 -7.53 5.01
CA THR A 427 3.02 -7.04 3.82
C THR A 427 3.72 -5.76 4.21
N THR A 428 5.04 -5.69 4.06
CA THR A 428 5.85 -4.51 4.37
C THR A 428 6.16 -3.74 3.10
N ASN A 429 6.22 -2.41 3.16
CA ASN A 429 6.40 -1.54 1.99
C ASN A 429 7.59 -0.56 2.13
N PHE A 430 8.58 -0.93 2.98
CA PHE A 430 9.54 0.03 3.52
C PHE A 430 10.78 0.23 2.68
N THR A 431 11.33 1.44 2.76
CA THR A 431 12.71 1.79 2.36
C THR A 431 13.76 1.47 3.44
N GLY A 432 13.38 0.84 4.55
CA GLY A 432 14.30 0.34 5.59
C GLY A 432 13.95 -1.07 6.06
N SER A 433 14.51 -1.52 7.19
CA SER A 433 14.45 -2.93 7.59
C SER A 433 13.51 -3.20 8.78
N GLN A 434 12.78 -4.32 8.73
CA GLN A 434 12.12 -4.93 9.88
C GLN A 434 13.16 -5.62 10.78
N ILE A 435 12.77 -5.91 12.03
CA ILE A 435 13.59 -6.69 12.95
C ILE A 435 13.53 -8.16 12.55
N THR A 436 14.64 -8.74 12.09
CA THR A 436 14.70 -10.18 11.79
C THR A 436 15.32 -10.97 12.94
N HIS A 437 14.95 -12.24 13.04
CA HIS A 437 15.45 -13.16 14.06
C HIS A 437 15.34 -14.60 13.54
N ASN A 438 16.42 -15.38 13.57
CA ASN A 438 16.47 -16.73 12.98
C ASN A 438 15.82 -16.80 11.58
N ALA A 439 16.12 -15.82 10.73
CA ALA A 439 15.38 -15.60 9.50
C ALA A 439 15.80 -16.57 8.38
N ILE A 440 14.87 -16.84 7.46
CA ILE A 440 15.19 -17.41 6.15
C ILE A 440 15.82 -16.31 5.29
N GLN A 441 15.26 -15.09 5.37
CA GLN A 441 15.70 -13.90 4.66
C GLN A 441 15.75 -12.72 5.65
N ASP A 442 16.93 -12.11 5.78
CA ASP A 442 17.16 -10.96 6.67
C ASP A 442 16.80 -9.60 6.03
N SER A 443 16.54 -9.59 4.74
CA SER A 443 16.18 -8.40 3.97
C SER A 443 14.99 -8.68 3.09
N ALA A 444 14.18 -7.64 2.84
CA ALA A 444 13.11 -7.72 1.86
C ALA A 444 13.68 -8.06 0.47
N GLY A 445 12.95 -8.89 -0.28
CA GLY A 445 13.31 -9.23 -1.66
C GLY A 445 12.88 -8.16 -2.66
N GLY A 446 11.68 -7.60 -2.52
CA GLY A 446 11.14 -6.51 -3.34
C GLY A 446 10.67 -5.31 -2.50
N LYS A 447 10.04 -4.32 -3.15
CA LYS A 447 9.55 -3.10 -2.47
C LYS A 447 8.40 -3.42 -1.52
N ASN A 448 7.44 -4.21 -1.97
CA ASN A 448 6.47 -4.87 -1.08
C ASN A 448 6.96 -6.29 -0.78
N ASP A 449 7.00 -6.69 0.49
CA ASP A 449 7.41 -8.05 0.86
C ASP A 449 6.56 -8.65 1.98
N GLY A 450 6.30 -9.95 1.90
CA GLY A 450 5.77 -10.74 2.98
C GLY A 450 6.73 -10.81 4.16
N TYR A 451 6.20 -10.59 5.36
CA TYR A 451 6.96 -10.64 6.59
C TYR A 451 6.23 -11.48 7.63
N LEU A 452 6.92 -12.47 8.19
CA LEU A 452 6.40 -13.42 9.16
C LEU A 452 7.10 -13.22 10.51
N ILE A 453 6.31 -13.16 11.59
CA ILE A 453 6.77 -13.30 12.97
C ILE A 453 6.19 -14.58 13.55
N VAL A 454 7.01 -15.34 14.28
CA VAL A 454 6.62 -16.54 15.03
C VAL A 454 6.99 -16.35 16.51
N ILE A 455 6.02 -16.58 17.40
CA ILE A 455 6.19 -16.58 18.86
C ILE A 455 5.96 -18.02 19.34
N GLY A 456 6.92 -18.57 20.08
CA GLY A 456 6.89 -19.98 20.48
C GLY A 456 7.26 -20.95 19.36
N GLY A 457 7.03 -22.25 19.58
CA GLY A 457 7.40 -23.29 18.61
C GLY A 457 8.81 -23.88 18.76
N ASN A 458 9.71 -23.28 19.57
CA ASN A 458 11.08 -23.76 19.78
C ASN A 458 11.42 -24.12 21.24
N ASP A 459 11.93 -25.35 21.44
CA ASP A 459 12.73 -25.76 22.61
C ASP A 459 14.25 -25.68 22.32
N VAL A 460 14.63 -25.16 21.14
CA VAL A 460 16.02 -25.12 20.68
C VAL A 460 16.72 -23.87 21.27
N PRO A 461 17.95 -24.00 21.83
CA PRO A 461 18.65 -22.86 22.42
C PRO A 461 18.89 -21.73 21.41
N PRO A 462 18.84 -20.46 21.85
CA PRO A 462 19.25 -19.32 21.03
C PRO A 462 20.63 -19.57 20.43
N GLY A 463 20.77 -19.46 19.10
CA GLY A 463 22.04 -19.59 18.40
C GLY A 463 22.30 -20.91 17.66
N THR A 464 21.30 -21.77 17.46
CA THR A 464 21.36 -22.71 16.33
C THR A 464 21.05 -21.95 15.06
N GLU A 465 22.10 -21.50 14.38
CA GLU A 465 22.02 -20.94 13.04
C GLU A 465 21.25 -21.93 12.15
N PRO A 466 20.15 -21.50 11.51
CA PRO A 466 19.51 -22.31 10.47
C PRO A 466 20.55 -22.62 9.39
N ALA A 467 20.40 -23.74 8.68
CA ALA A 467 21.25 -23.98 7.53
C ALA A 467 21.06 -22.81 6.56
N THR A 468 22.10 -22.01 6.36
CA THR A 468 22.15 -21.00 5.31
C THR A 468 21.79 -21.73 4.01
N PRO A 469 20.72 -21.34 3.28
CA PRO A 469 20.62 -21.70 1.88
C PRO A 469 21.94 -21.26 1.26
N THR A 470 22.63 -22.16 0.56
CA THR A 470 23.96 -21.90 0.01
C THR A 470 24.06 -20.48 -0.55
N ASP A 471 24.96 -19.69 0.01
CA ASP A 471 25.36 -18.40 -0.57
C ASP A 471 25.49 -18.59 -2.09
N ASN A 472 24.89 -17.69 -2.88
CA ASN A 472 25.37 -17.51 -4.24
C ASN A 472 26.88 -17.22 -4.12
N PRO A 473 27.74 -18.01 -4.77
CA PRO A 473 29.14 -18.10 -4.38
C PRO A 473 29.82 -16.73 -4.51
N THR A 474 30.41 -16.25 -3.41
CA THR A 474 31.41 -15.19 -3.47
C THR A 474 32.62 -15.68 -4.29
N PRO A 475 33.20 -14.85 -5.18
CA PRO A 475 34.28 -15.28 -6.05
C PRO A 475 35.54 -15.61 -5.24
N VAL A 476 36.00 -16.86 -5.29
CA VAL A 476 37.35 -17.23 -4.86
C VAL A 476 38.27 -17.09 -6.06
N ASP A 477 39.29 -16.25 -5.85
CA ASP A 477 40.46 -16.03 -6.70
C ASP A 477 41.21 -17.35 -6.92
N ASP A 478 41.00 -17.96 -8.09
CA ASP A 478 41.92 -18.94 -8.64
C ASP A 478 42.19 -18.53 -10.09
N THR A 479 43.37 -17.95 -10.31
CA THR A 479 43.94 -17.79 -11.64
C THR A 479 44.32 -19.15 -12.21
N PRO A 480 43.83 -19.47 -13.43
CA PRO A 480 44.71 -19.99 -14.45
C PRO A 480 44.79 -19.00 -15.61
N ASP A 481 46.04 -18.72 -15.94
CA ASP A 481 46.50 -17.99 -17.11
C ASP A 481 45.89 -18.48 -18.43
N THR A 482 45.60 -17.51 -19.30
CA THR A 482 45.29 -17.54 -20.74
C THR A 482 43.84 -17.77 -21.25
N THR A 483 43.25 -16.63 -21.65
CA THR A 483 42.40 -16.35 -22.84
C THR A 483 40.90 -16.71 -22.85
N GLY A 484 40.04 -15.68 -22.71
CA GLY A 484 38.65 -15.61 -23.23
C GLY A 484 37.64 -14.99 -22.25
N GLY A 485 37.08 -13.81 -22.56
CA GLY A 485 36.21 -13.01 -21.68
C GLY A 485 34.72 -13.40 -21.65
N ASN A 486 33.99 -12.77 -20.73
CA ASN A 486 32.53 -12.63 -20.76
C ASN A 486 32.14 -11.28 -20.12
N GLU A 487 32.01 -10.24 -20.95
CA GLU A 487 31.15 -9.08 -20.67
C GLU A 487 29.69 -9.48 -20.96
N THR A 488 28.72 -8.91 -20.25
CA THR A 488 27.30 -9.03 -20.63
C THR A 488 27.09 -8.29 -21.97
N PRO A 489 26.43 -8.88 -22.99
CA PRO A 489 26.65 -8.49 -24.39
C PRO A 489 26.21 -7.08 -24.84
N ILE A 490 25.32 -6.39 -24.12
CA ILE A 490 24.70 -5.12 -24.59
C ILE A 490 24.93 -3.89 -23.69
N GLU A 491 25.62 -4.04 -22.55
CA GLU A 491 25.81 -2.96 -21.57
C GLU A 491 26.36 -1.68 -22.22
N GLY A 492 25.58 -0.60 -22.17
CA GLY A 492 25.94 0.71 -22.70
C GLY A 492 26.12 0.81 -24.23
N LYS A 493 25.88 -0.28 -24.98
CA LYS A 493 25.89 -0.28 -26.46
C LYS A 493 24.54 0.19 -27.01
N ASP A 494 24.54 0.73 -28.22
CA ASP A 494 23.29 1.01 -28.93
C ASP A 494 22.64 -0.31 -29.35
N ILE A 495 21.48 -0.62 -28.77
CA ILE A 495 20.73 -1.86 -28.98
C ILE A 495 20.33 -2.01 -30.46
N LEU A 496 20.11 -0.91 -31.18
CA LEU A 496 19.81 -0.95 -32.62
C LEU A 496 21.00 -1.42 -33.46
N GLU A 497 22.24 -1.32 -32.95
CA GLU A 497 23.45 -1.78 -33.63
C GLU A 497 23.73 -3.27 -33.37
N VAL A 498 23.39 -3.75 -32.16
CA VAL A 498 23.80 -5.09 -31.68
C VAL A 498 22.67 -6.11 -31.67
N SER A 499 21.43 -5.69 -31.88
CA SER A 499 20.25 -6.56 -31.90
C SER A 499 19.52 -6.49 -33.24
N THR A 500 18.79 -7.56 -33.57
CA THR A 500 17.98 -7.60 -34.79
C THR A 500 16.56 -7.15 -34.50
N LEU A 501 16.02 -6.26 -35.33
CA LEU A 501 14.64 -5.78 -35.22
C LEU A 501 13.67 -6.82 -35.79
N GLU A 502 12.67 -7.20 -35.00
CA GLU A 502 11.68 -8.21 -35.33
C GLU A 502 10.24 -7.72 -35.09
N SER A 503 9.29 -8.43 -35.69
CA SER A 503 7.85 -8.20 -35.49
C SER A 503 7.40 -8.58 -34.08
N TYR A 504 6.50 -7.78 -33.48
CA TYR A 504 5.98 -8.01 -32.12
C TYR A 504 4.45 -7.83 -32.06
N GLY A 505 3.77 -8.51 -31.13
CA GLY A 505 2.32 -8.36 -30.93
C GLY A 505 1.40 -9.10 -31.92
N GLY A 506 1.95 -10.04 -32.70
CA GLY A 506 1.17 -10.91 -33.59
C GLY A 506 0.42 -10.13 -34.67
N SER A 507 -0.92 -10.04 -34.56
CA SER A 507 -1.74 -9.33 -35.56
C SER A 507 -1.61 -7.81 -35.49
N GLN A 508 -1.05 -7.26 -34.41
CA GLN A 508 -0.84 -5.82 -34.26
C GLN A 508 0.27 -5.30 -35.19
N ASP A 509 1.31 -6.09 -35.47
CA ASP A 509 2.33 -5.71 -36.43
C ASP A 509 2.00 -6.18 -37.85
N ASN A 510 1.28 -5.33 -38.60
CA ASN A 510 0.93 -5.61 -39.99
C ASN A 510 1.66 -4.65 -40.95
N PRO A 511 2.58 -5.15 -41.80
CA PRO A 511 3.31 -4.32 -42.77
C PRO A 511 2.44 -3.58 -43.79
N LYS A 512 1.14 -3.88 -43.89
CA LYS A 512 0.19 -3.10 -44.71
C LYS A 512 -0.26 -1.78 -44.06
N ASN A 513 -0.08 -1.66 -42.74
CA ASN A 513 -0.53 -0.53 -41.95
C ASN A 513 0.59 0.48 -41.67
N GLY A 514 1.79 0.29 -42.23
CA GLY A 514 2.92 1.16 -41.93
C GLY A 514 4.28 0.65 -42.38
N THR A 515 5.32 1.44 -42.19
CA THR A 515 6.72 1.13 -42.57
C THR A 515 7.63 1.15 -41.36
N VAL A 516 8.68 0.33 -41.38
CA VAL A 516 9.75 0.27 -40.37
C VAL A 516 11.07 0.32 -41.14
N GLU A 517 11.86 1.36 -40.91
CA GLU A 517 13.13 1.60 -41.61
C GLU A 517 14.22 1.93 -40.59
N LEU A 518 15.24 1.08 -40.50
CA LEU A 518 16.47 1.35 -39.74
C LEU A 518 17.51 1.97 -40.69
N SER A 519 17.93 3.21 -40.41
CA SER A 519 18.92 3.92 -41.23
C SER A 519 20.35 3.42 -41.00
N SER A 520 21.29 3.87 -41.83
CA SER A 520 22.72 3.54 -41.66
C SER A 520 23.36 4.11 -40.40
N ASP A 521 22.69 5.07 -39.75
CA ASP A 521 23.17 5.78 -38.56
C ASP A 521 22.46 5.28 -37.28
N ASN A 522 21.88 4.06 -37.32
CA ASN A 522 21.16 3.43 -36.21
C ASN A 522 19.94 4.24 -35.69
N GLU A 523 19.27 4.97 -36.58
CA GLU A 523 17.97 5.59 -36.29
C GLU A 523 16.84 4.75 -36.87
N LEU A 524 15.93 4.33 -35.99
CA LEU A 524 14.71 3.61 -36.33
C LEU A 524 13.58 4.61 -36.65
N ASN A 525 13.12 4.61 -37.90
CA ASN A 525 11.95 5.34 -38.37
C ASN A 525 10.76 4.37 -38.47
N ILE A 526 9.72 4.60 -37.67
CA ILE A 526 8.49 3.80 -37.66
C ILE A 526 7.30 4.67 -38.03
N LYS A 527 6.48 4.22 -38.98
CA LYS A 527 5.30 4.96 -39.48
C LYS A 527 4.07 4.07 -39.55
N GLY A 528 2.88 4.65 -39.35
CA GLY A 528 1.60 3.96 -39.35
C GLY A 528 1.40 3.08 -38.10
N ASN A 529 0.54 2.05 -38.13
CA ASN A 529 0.38 1.15 -36.97
C ASN A 529 1.35 -0.02 -37.05
N ARG A 530 2.44 0.01 -36.25
CA ARG A 530 3.51 -0.99 -36.25
C ARG A 530 4.06 -1.23 -34.84
N TRP A 531 4.37 -2.49 -34.53
CA TRP A 531 4.93 -2.92 -33.24
C TRP A 531 6.16 -3.80 -33.49
N GLN A 532 7.30 -3.46 -32.90
CA GLN A 532 8.57 -4.16 -33.11
C GLN A 532 9.23 -4.56 -31.80
N LYS A 533 10.20 -5.46 -31.86
CA LYS A 533 11.04 -5.84 -30.73
C LYS A 533 12.50 -6.04 -31.11
N LEU A 534 13.38 -5.92 -30.12
CA LEU A 534 14.82 -6.16 -30.18
C LEU A 534 15.19 -7.16 -29.09
N GLU A 535 15.93 -8.21 -29.41
CA GLU A 535 16.45 -9.16 -28.41
C GLU A 535 17.55 -8.49 -27.56
N ILE A 536 17.38 -8.48 -26.25
CA ILE A 536 18.31 -7.87 -25.30
C ILE A 536 18.87 -8.88 -24.28
N ASN A 537 18.13 -9.94 -23.95
CA ASN A 537 18.48 -10.97 -22.95
C ASN A 537 19.18 -10.38 -21.72
N SER A 538 18.55 -9.39 -21.09
CA SER A 538 19.17 -8.58 -20.06
C SER A 538 18.33 -8.51 -18.80
N THR A 539 19.03 -8.56 -17.67
CA THR A 539 18.44 -8.34 -16.35
C THR A 539 18.34 -6.85 -16.06
N ILE A 540 17.12 -6.37 -15.89
CA ILE A 540 16.83 -5.05 -15.35
C ILE A 540 16.94 -5.15 -13.83
N THR A 541 17.92 -4.45 -13.28
CA THR A 541 18.17 -4.31 -11.84
C THR A 541 17.62 -2.99 -11.33
N GLU A 542 17.53 -2.77 -10.02
CA GLU A 542 17.04 -1.50 -9.43
C GLU A 542 17.83 -0.26 -9.87
N LYS A 543 19.09 -0.46 -10.28
CA LYS A 543 19.97 0.59 -10.78
C LYS A 543 19.93 0.75 -12.29
N SER A 544 19.23 -0.15 -12.98
CA SER A 544 19.22 -0.16 -14.43
C SER A 544 18.50 1.05 -14.98
N ILE A 545 19.13 1.67 -15.97
CA ILE A 545 18.67 2.89 -16.59
C ILE A 545 18.60 2.66 -18.11
N LEU A 546 17.42 2.91 -18.69
CA LEU A 546 17.22 2.91 -20.13
C LEU A 546 17.36 4.35 -20.63
N ARG A 547 18.30 4.57 -21.56
CA ARG A 547 18.47 5.83 -22.25
C ARG A 547 18.09 5.67 -23.71
N PHE A 548 17.33 6.61 -24.28
CA PHE A 548 17.02 6.64 -25.70
C PHE A 548 16.62 8.05 -26.15
N GLU A 549 16.63 8.29 -27.45
CA GLU A 549 16.13 9.51 -28.05
C GLU A 549 14.81 9.23 -28.78
N PHE A 550 13.83 10.13 -28.64
CA PHE A 550 12.54 10.01 -29.32
C PHE A 550 12.07 11.33 -29.94
N ALA A 551 11.51 11.26 -31.15
CA ALA A 551 10.67 12.30 -31.74
C ALA A 551 9.45 11.68 -32.42
N GLY A 552 8.26 12.20 -32.09
CA GLY A 552 6.98 11.83 -32.69
C GLY A 552 6.36 13.00 -33.47
N ASN A 553 5.38 12.71 -34.31
CA ASN A 553 4.53 13.75 -34.92
C ASN A 553 3.24 14.02 -34.11
N GLY A 554 3.04 13.35 -32.96
CA GLY A 554 1.90 13.52 -32.07
C GLY A 554 0.59 12.87 -32.54
N ASN A 555 0.63 12.07 -33.62
CA ASN A 555 -0.59 11.48 -34.20
C ASN A 555 -0.88 10.04 -33.73
N GLY A 556 0.00 9.42 -32.93
CA GLY A 556 -0.21 8.06 -32.43
C GLY A 556 -1.32 7.94 -31.40
N GLU A 557 -1.87 6.74 -31.26
CA GLU A 557 -2.68 6.35 -30.12
C GLU A 557 -1.79 5.94 -28.94
N ILE A 558 -0.76 5.13 -29.22
CA ILE A 558 0.28 4.72 -28.27
C ILE A 558 1.64 4.74 -28.97
N GLN A 559 2.59 5.54 -28.48
CA GLN A 559 3.97 5.51 -28.92
C GLN A 559 4.89 5.34 -27.72
N GLY A 560 5.84 4.42 -27.81
CA GLY A 560 6.67 4.12 -26.65
C GLY A 560 7.63 2.96 -26.82
N ILE A 561 8.28 2.65 -25.72
CA ILE A 561 9.31 1.62 -25.61
C ILE A 561 9.13 0.84 -24.31
N GLY A 562 9.26 -0.47 -24.33
CA GLY A 562 8.98 -1.31 -23.18
C GLY A 562 9.79 -2.59 -23.16
N PHE A 563 9.46 -3.47 -22.22
CA PHE A 563 10.16 -4.73 -22.02
C PHE A 563 9.17 -5.88 -21.94
N ASP A 564 9.52 -7.00 -22.58
CA ASP A 564 8.68 -8.19 -22.61
C ASP A 564 9.51 -9.48 -22.76
N ASN A 565 8.89 -10.61 -22.43
CA ASN A 565 9.46 -11.96 -22.51
C ASN A 565 8.72 -12.86 -23.49
N ASP A 566 7.65 -12.38 -24.10
CA ASP A 566 6.96 -13.12 -25.14
C ASP A 566 6.59 -12.23 -26.34
N ASN A 567 5.53 -12.59 -27.07
CA ASN A 567 5.07 -11.90 -28.27
C ASN A 567 3.59 -11.47 -28.14
N VAL A 568 3.05 -11.42 -26.92
CA VAL A 568 1.62 -11.28 -26.62
C VAL A 568 1.37 -9.98 -25.85
N ILE A 569 0.88 -8.96 -26.54
CA ILE A 569 0.49 -7.69 -25.93
C ILE A 569 -0.71 -7.90 -24.99
N ASN A 570 -0.51 -7.60 -23.71
CA ASN A 570 -1.49 -7.73 -22.66
C ASN A 570 -1.36 -6.58 -21.62
N THR A 571 -2.22 -6.59 -20.60
CA THR A 571 -2.28 -5.51 -19.60
C THR A 571 -1.07 -5.45 -18.66
N GLN A 572 -0.27 -6.51 -18.55
CA GLN A 572 0.99 -6.50 -17.80
C GLN A 572 2.11 -5.86 -18.61
N ASP A 573 2.09 -5.94 -19.95
CA ASP A 573 3.10 -5.28 -20.79
C ASP A 573 2.95 -3.77 -20.71
N GLY A 574 1.71 -3.27 -20.62
CA GLY A 574 1.46 -1.86 -20.30
C GLY A 574 2.12 -1.39 -18.99
N LYS A 575 2.33 -2.26 -18.00
CA LYS A 575 3.05 -1.90 -16.76
C LYS A 575 4.57 -1.89 -16.92
N ARG A 576 5.08 -2.32 -18.07
CA ARG A 576 6.52 -2.41 -18.40
C ARG A 576 6.83 -1.66 -19.71
N PHE A 577 5.88 -0.88 -20.20
CA PHE A 577 5.94 -0.14 -21.45
C PHE A 577 5.82 1.34 -21.15
N PHE A 578 6.84 2.11 -21.51
CA PHE A 578 6.93 3.54 -21.29
C PHE A 578 6.29 4.27 -22.47
N GLN A 579 5.10 4.81 -22.25
CA GLN A 579 4.38 5.57 -23.25
C GLN A 579 4.91 7.01 -23.27
N VAL A 580 5.64 7.36 -24.34
CA VAL A 580 6.31 8.66 -24.50
C VAL A 580 5.47 9.67 -25.28
N ASP A 581 4.52 9.19 -26.09
CA ASP A 581 3.57 10.02 -26.84
C ASP A 581 2.31 9.20 -27.16
N GLY A 582 1.23 9.87 -27.53
CA GLY A 582 -0.02 9.24 -27.97
C GLY A 582 -1.28 9.74 -27.24
N SER A 583 -2.43 9.50 -27.87
CA SER A 583 -3.74 10.00 -27.43
C SER A 583 -4.54 9.05 -26.52
N GLN A 584 -4.17 7.76 -26.46
CA GLN A 584 -4.81 6.77 -25.59
C GLN A 584 -3.93 6.47 -24.39
N SER A 585 -4.52 6.11 -23.24
CA SER A 585 -3.75 5.77 -22.03
C SER A 585 -3.48 4.27 -21.97
N TRP A 586 -2.24 3.87 -22.27
CA TRP A 586 -1.76 2.49 -22.19
C TRP A 586 -0.24 2.46 -22.02
N GLY A 587 0.22 2.13 -20.81
CA GLY A 587 1.63 2.21 -20.49
C GLY A 587 1.87 2.78 -19.10
N ILE A 588 3.14 2.93 -18.77
CA ILE A 588 3.64 3.88 -17.77
C ILE A 588 3.74 5.24 -18.49
N GLU A 589 2.84 6.14 -18.09
CA GLU A 589 2.74 7.51 -18.62
C GLU A 589 3.47 8.51 -17.71
N ASN A 590 3.34 9.81 -17.98
CA ASN A 590 3.97 10.90 -17.21
C ASN A 590 5.49 10.75 -17.13
N LEU A 591 6.16 10.64 -18.28
CA LEU A 591 7.61 10.39 -18.37
C LEU A 591 8.46 11.67 -18.51
N SER A 592 7.84 12.84 -18.45
CA SER A 592 8.50 14.14 -18.62
C SER A 592 9.65 14.36 -17.63
N GLN A 593 9.55 13.84 -16.39
CA GLN A 593 10.66 13.94 -15.43
C GLN A 593 11.93 13.17 -15.84
N PHE A 594 11.84 12.29 -16.83
CA PHE A 594 12.97 11.51 -17.32
C PHE A 594 13.59 12.10 -18.59
N ILE A 595 13.12 13.26 -19.06
CA ILE A 595 13.77 13.96 -20.17
C ILE A 595 14.98 14.71 -19.62
N VAL A 596 16.18 14.34 -20.07
CA VAL A 596 17.47 14.88 -19.58
C VAL A 596 18.15 15.83 -20.57
N GLY A 597 17.56 16.04 -21.75
CA GLY A 597 18.06 16.98 -22.75
C GLY A 597 17.40 16.78 -24.12
N LYS A 598 17.94 17.44 -25.15
CA LYS A 598 17.55 17.27 -26.54
C LYS A 598 18.74 16.93 -27.43
N SER A 599 18.46 16.18 -28.50
CA SER A 599 19.39 15.85 -29.59
C SER A 599 18.71 16.26 -30.91
N GLY A 600 18.95 17.50 -31.34
CA GLY A 600 18.18 18.10 -32.45
C GLY A 600 16.70 18.25 -32.11
N ASP A 601 15.81 17.63 -32.89
CA ASP A 601 14.36 17.62 -32.68
C ASP A 601 13.87 16.52 -31.72
N LYS A 602 14.76 15.66 -31.19
CA LYS A 602 14.41 14.55 -30.30
C LYS A 602 14.64 14.87 -28.82
N ASP A 603 13.75 14.36 -27.98
CA ASP A 603 13.93 14.33 -26.53
C ASP A 603 14.84 13.16 -26.13
N ILE A 604 15.78 13.42 -25.22
CA ILE A 604 16.64 12.38 -24.63
C ILE A 604 15.98 11.93 -23.33
N TYR A 605 15.47 10.70 -23.33
CA TYR A 605 14.92 10.05 -22.15
C TYR A 605 16.01 9.26 -21.42
N GLU A 606 16.08 9.41 -20.11
CA GLU A 606 16.87 8.57 -19.20
C GLU A 606 15.96 8.06 -18.08
N ILE A 607 15.34 6.92 -18.33
CA ILE A 607 14.35 6.33 -17.44
C ILE A 607 15.09 5.37 -16.49
N PRO A 608 14.99 5.55 -15.17
CA PRO A 608 15.47 4.57 -14.21
C PRO A 608 14.51 3.39 -14.18
N VAL A 609 14.55 2.58 -15.25
CA VAL A 609 13.61 1.47 -15.47
C VAL A 609 13.58 0.50 -14.29
N GLY A 610 14.71 0.34 -13.59
CA GLY A 610 14.81 -0.41 -12.34
C GLY A 610 13.94 0.07 -11.18
N GLN A 611 13.49 1.32 -11.19
CA GLN A 611 12.55 1.88 -10.21
C GLN A 611 11.09 1.60 -10.55
N PHE A 612 10.81 1.19 -11.80
CA PHE A 612 9.47 0.82 -12.26
C PHE A 612 9.26 -0.68 -12.20
N PHE A 613 10.24 -1.45 -12.68
CA PHE A 613 10.23 -2.90 -12.66
C PHE A 613 11.66 -3.44 -12.75
N THR A 614 11.86 -4.62 -12.17
CA THR A 614 13.09 -5.40 -12.29
C THR A 614 12.76 -6.78 -12.85
N GLY A 615 13.73 -7.47 -13.42
CA GLY A 615 13.53 -8.83 -13.94
C GLY A 615 14.42 -9.15 -15.13
N ASP A 616 14.40 -10.40 -15.56
CA ASP A 616 15.07 -10.83 -16.79
C ASP A 616 14.13 -10.58 -17.97
N PHE A 617 14.64 -9.88 -18.99
CA PHE A 617 13.90 -9.53 -20.19
C PHE A 617 14.60 -10.04 -21.45
N GLU A 618 13.87 -10.83 -22.24
CA GLU A 618 14.33 -11.29 -23.55
C GLU A 618 14.27 -10.15 -24.57
N TYR A 619 13.23 -9.31 -24.53
CA TYR A 619 12.97 -8.31 -25.56
C TYR A 619 12.78 -6.89 -25.02
N LEU A 620 13.31 -5.92 -25.77
CA LEU A 620 12.90 -4.53 -25.73
C LEU A 620 11.88 -4.30 -26.84
N THR A 621 10.69 -3.79 -26.52
CA THR A 621 9.57 -3.61 -27.45
C THR A 621 9.41 -2.14 -27.80
N ILE A 622 8.98 -1.84 -29.03
CA ILE A 622 8.72 -0.49 -29.53
C ILE A 622 7.35 -0.50 -30.19
N ALA A 623 6.47 0.42 -29.78
CA ALA A 623 5.14 0.56 -30.37
C ALA A 623 4.98 1.93 -31.05
N ASN A 624 4.28 1.90 -32.18
CA ASN A 624 3.75 3.05 -32.88
C ASN A 624 2.33 2.68 -33.31
N ASP A 625 1.42 2.69 -32.35
CA ASP A 625 0.04 2.23 -32.48
C ASP A 625 -0.87 3.35 -33.00
N ASP A 626 -1.72 3.01 -33.96
CA ASP A 626 -2.65 3.94 -34.61
C ASP A 626 -3.74 3.15 -35.35
N ASP A 627 -4.79 2.75 -34.65
CA ASP A 627 -5.88 1.91 -35.17
C ASP A 627 -6.87 2.65 -36.08
N GLN A 628 -6.55 3.89 -36.48
CA GLN A 628 -7.37 4.61 -37.44
C GLN A 628 -7.30 4.01 -38.85
N LYS A 629 -8.30 4.33 -39.68
CA LYS A 629 -8.45 3.74 -41.02
C LYS A 629 -7.26 4.00 -41.96
N ASN A 630 -6.55 5.12 -41.78
CA ASN A 630 -5.36 5.48 -42.53
C ASN A 630 -4.31 5.98 -41.53
N PRO A 631 -3.51 5.08 -40.94
CA PRO A 631 -2.61 5.47 -39.88
C PRO A 631 -1.47 6.35 -40.38
N ASP A 632 -1.24 7.47 -39.68
CA ASP A 632 -0.27 8.51 -40.03
C ASP A 632 0.65 8.91 -38.87
N ALA A 633 0.63 8.15 -37.76
CA ALA A 633 1.61 8.24 -36.69
C ALA A 633 3.04 8.02 -37.21
N GLU A 634 3.97 8.89 -36.84
CA GLU A 634 5.40 8.76 -37.11
C GLU A 634 6.19 8.85 -35.82
N GLY A 635 7.14 7.94 -35.63
CA GLY A 635 8.07 7.92 -34.50
C GLY A 635 9.50 7.67 -34.96
N LYS A 636 10.46 8.32 -34.31
CA LYS A 636 11.90 8.13 -34.52
C LYS A 636 12.57 7.75 -33.21
N PHE A 637 13.28 6.63 -33.18
CA PHE A 637 14.07 6.18 -32.02
C PHE A 637 15.55 6.07 -32.39
N SER A 638 16.45 6.56 -31.55
CA SER A 638 17.91 6.41 -31.71
C SER A 638 18.62 6.32 -30.37
N ASN A 639 19.90 5.89 -30.38
CA ASN A 639 20.75 5.82 -29.19
C ASN A 639 20.10 5.04 -28.04
N ILE A 640 19.45 3.91 -28.33
CA ILE A 640 18.76 3.09 -27.32
C ILE A 640 19.82 2.29 -26.56
N ARG A 641 20.04 2.62 -25.29
CA ARG A 641 21.09 2.02 -24.46
C ARG A 641 20.53 1.60 -23.11
N LEU A 642 20.93 0.42 -22.68
CA LEU A 642 20.64 -0.07 -21.35
C LEU A 642 21.91 -0.06 -20.51
N PHE A 643 21.83 0.53 -19.33
CA PHE A 643 22.91 0.58 -18.35
C PHE A 643 22.50 -0.19 -17.10
N SER A 644 23.47 -0.85 -16.47
CA SER A 644 23.34 -1.61 -15.22
C SER A 644 23.46 -0.75 -13.96
N ASP A 645 23.94 0.48 -14.10
CA ASP A 645 24.00 1.53 -13.06
C ASP A 645 23.99 2.91 -13.75
N THR A 646 24.36 3.94 -12.99
CA THR A 646 24.47 5.34 -13.42
C THR A 646 25.15 5.46 -14.78
N PRO A 647 24.40 5.87 -15.83
CA PRO A 647 24.96 6.08 -17.15
C PRO A 647 26.09 7.11 -17.11
N PRO A 648 27.05 7.03 -18.05
CA PRO A 648 27.99 8.13 -18.23
C PRO A 648 27.20 9.42 -18.43
N THR A 649 27.60 10.47 -17.69
CA THR A 649 27.11 11.84 -17.94
C THR A 649 27.15 12.07 -19.44
N ILE A 650 26.02 12.51 -19.99
CA ILE A 650 25.94 12.86 -21.40
C ILE A 650 26.98 13.96 -21.62
N GLN A 651 28.13 13.57 -22.18
CA GLN A 651 29.09 14.52 -22.70
C GLN A 651 28.44 15.02 -23.97
N THR A 652 27.61 16.06 -23.84
CA THR A 652 27.31 16.91 -24.97
C THR A 652 28.66 17.25 -25.59
N PRO A 653 28.89 16.91 -26.88
CA PRO A 653 30.06 17.42 -27.56
C PRO A 653 30.15 18.92 -27.27
N GLU A 654 31.34 19.41 -26.96
CA GLU A 654 31.63 20.85 -27.02
C GLU A 654 31.31 21.32 -28.45
N GLU A 655 30.05 21.56 -28.73
CA GLU A 655 29.66 22.56 -29.70
C GLU A 655 29.79 23.89 -28.98
N THR A 656 30.80 24.63 -29.44
CA THR A 656 30.93 26.08 -29.28
C THR A 656 29.56 26.76 -29.22
N PRO A 657 29.35 27.65 -28.24
CA PRO A 657 28.06 27.90 -27.61
C PRO A 657 27.15 28.76 -28.46
N GLU A 658 25.88 28.39 -28.57
CA GLU A 658 24.78 29.35 -28.74
C GLU A 658 23.42 28.77 -28.32
N GLU A 659 23.26 28.34 -27.06
CA GLU A 659 21.93 28.37 -26.42
C GLU A 659 22.03 29.16 -25.10
N THR A 660 21.30 30.27 -25.09
CA THR A 660 21.17 31.21 -23.98
C THR A 660 20.37 30.58 -22.84
N PRO A 661 20.71 30.83 -21.55
CA PRO A 661 19.85 30.42 -20.43
C PRO A 661 18.47 31.06 -20.60
N ASP A 662 17.40 30.29 -20.35
CA ASP A 662 16.01 30.76 -20.29
C ASP A 662 15.89 31.80 -19.16
N SER A 663 16.24 33.04 -19.49
CA SER A 663 16.28 34.16 -18.57
C SER A 663 15.17 35.14 -18.88
N LEU A 664 14.42 35.53 -17.86
CA LEU A 664 13.36 36.51 -17.92
C LEU A 664 13.86 37.84 -17.35
N ASN A 665 13.66 38.91 -18.11
CA ASN A 665 13.90 40.26 -17.63
C ASN A 665 12.73 40.70 -16.74
N ILE A 666 13.04 41.07 -15.52
CA ILE A 666 12.14 41.74 -14.59
C ILE A 666 12.70 43.12 -14.25
N SER A 667 11.84 44.05 -13.85
CA SER A 667 12.28 45.38 -13.39
C SER A 667 12.24 45.44 -11.87
N ILE A 668 13.36 45.69 -11.21
CA ILE A 668 13.42 45.93 -9.77
C ILE A 668 13.86 47.39 -9.56
N ASN A 669 13.00 48.22 -9.00
CA ASN A 669 13.24 49.65 -8.75
C ASN A 669 13.73 50.41 -10.00
N GLY A 670 13.19 50.06 -11.16
CA GLY A 670 13.54 50.65 -12.45
C GLY A 670 14.88 50.20 -13.04
N GLN A 671 15.55 49.21 -12.43
CA GLN A 671 16.65 48.48 -13.04
C GLN A 671 16.14 47.18 -13.65
N ILE A 672 16.57 46.86 -14.86
CA ILE A 672 16.23 45.58 -15.50
C ILE A 672 17.22 44.54 -14.97
N GLU A 673 16.70 43.53 -14.28
CA GLU A 673 17.41 42.34 -13.85
C GLU A 673 17.04 41.18 -14.77
N THR A 674 18.02 40.37 -15.15
CA THR A 674 17.83 39.20 -16.03
C THR A 674 17.95 37.95 -15.18
N GLU A 675 16.80 37.37 -14.82
CA GLU A 675 16.72 36.26 -13.87
C GLU A 675 16.51 34.93 -14.58
N GLU A 676 17.19 33.89 -14.10
CA GLU A 676 16.96 32.53 -14.57
C GLU A 676 15.59 32.02 -14.08
N VAL A 677 14.83 31.39 -14.98
CA VAL A 677 13.53 30.79 -14.61
C VAL A 677 13.76 29.39 -14.02
N LEU A 678 13.76 29.32 -12.70
CA LEU A 678 14.06 28.11 -11.93
C LEU A 678 12.79 27.34 -11.54
N SER A 679 12.95 26.07 -11.19
CA SER A 679 11.89 25.24 -10.59
C SER A 679 11.55 25.71 -9.15
N TYR A 680 10.28 25.68 -8.78
CA TYR A 680 9.78 25.97 -7.41
C TYR A 680 9.06 24.75 -6.80
N GLY A 681 9.16 24.57 -5.48
CA GLY A 681 8.40 23.54 -4.73
C GLY A 681 8.94 22.10 -4.78
N GLY A 682 10.12 21.88 -5.36
CA GLY A 682 10.75 20.56 -5.51
C GLY A 682 10.33 19.79 -6.79
N LEU A 683 10.98 18.65 -7.05
CA LEU A 683 10.83 17.89 -8.31
C LEU A 683 9.44 17.28 -8.53
N GLY A 684 8.59 17.24 -7.50
CA GLY A 684 7.23 16.67 -7.56
C GLY A 684 6.12 17.65 -7.95
N GLN A 685 6.44 18.94 -8.10
CA GLN A 685 5.46 19.99 -8.44
C GLN A 685 5.57 20.48 -9.89
N ASN A 686 6.59 20.03 -10.63
CA ASN A 686 6.85 20.39 -12.04
C ASN A 686 6.76 19.16 -12.95
N THR A 687 5.74 18.34 -12.71
CA THR A 687 5.64 17.00 -13.30
C THR A 687 5.40 17.04 -14.81
N SER A 688 4.93 18.18 -15.37
CA SER A 688 4.70 18.31 -16.81
C SER A 688 4.89 19.71 -17.43
N ILE A 689 5.30 20.73 -16.65
CA ILE A 689 5.33 22.12 -17.12
C ILE A 689 6.30 22.37 -18.28
N THR A 690 5.82 23.05 -19.32
CA THR A 690 6.66 23.65 -20.36
C THR A 690 6.77 25.15 -20.11
N SER A 691 7.98 25.67 -19.97
CA SER A 691 8.25 27.11 -19.94
C SER A 691 8.81 27.58 -21.28
N THR A 692 8.27 28.65 -21.83
CA THR A 692 8.81 29.33 -23.02
C THR A 692 8.98 30.79 -22.71
N ILE A 693 10.18 31.32 -22.93
CA ILE A 693 10.46 32.75 -22.77
C ILE A 693 10.53 33.39 -24.15
N LYS A 694 9.74 34.44 -24.33
CA LYS A 694 9.72 35.21 -25.58
C LYS A 694 10.33 36.59 -25.35
N ASN A 695 11.38 36.88 -26.13
CA ASN A 695 12.13 38.14 -26.10
C ASN A 695 12.65 38.54 -24.70
N ASN A 696 12.90 37.56 -23.83
CA ASN A 696 13.28 37.76 -22.43
C ASN A 696 12.30 38.61 -21.62
N SER A 697 11.03 38.77 -22.00
CA SER A 697 10.09 39.65 -21.28
C SER A 697 8.71 39.05 -21.05
N GLU A 698 8.44 37.89 -21.66
CA GLU A 698 7.18 37.17 -21.57
C GLU A 698 7.50 35.72 -21.24
N LEU A 699 7.03 35.24 -20.09
CA LEU A 699 7.09 33.85 -19.65
C LEU A 699 5.75 33.19 -19.93
N ARG A 700 5.75 32.17 -20.77
CA ARG A 700 4.61 31.29 -21.03
C ARG A 700 4.84 29.97 -20.30
N LEU A 701 3.87 29.58 -19.48
CA LEU A 701 3.80 28.30 -18.78
C LEU A 701 2.64 27.49 -19.35
N GLU A 702 2.91 26.25 -19.72
CA GLU A 702 1.90 25.30 -20.22
C GLU A 702 1.94 24.03 -19.39
N LYS A 703 0.78 23.36 -19.24
CA LYS A 703 0.57 22.14 -18.45
C LYS A 703 0.55 22.39 -16.93
N ASN A 704 1.20 21.57 -16.12
CA ASN A 704 1.16 21.67 -14.66
C ASN A 704 2.54 21.94 -14.06
N GLY A 705 2.68 23.09 -13.39
CA GLY A 705 3.78 23.32 -12.47
C GLY A 705 4.03 24.77 -12.03
N TRP A 706 5.14 24.95 -11.31
CA TRP A 706 5.53 26.16 -10.60
C TRP A 706 6.99 26.55 -10.88
N LYS A 707 7.21 27.84 -11.16
CA LYS A 707 8.54 28.43 -11.39
C LYS A 707 8.87 29.48 -10.34
N ARG A 708 10.15 29.84 -10.24
CA ARG A 708 10.62 30.96 -9.44
C ARG A 708 11.71 31.76 -10.14
N LEU A 709 11.83 33.02 -9.76
CA LEU A 709 12.94 33.93 -10.09
C LEU A 709 13.68 34.26 -8.80
N ASP A 710 15.00 34.40 -8.88
CA ASP A 710 15.81 34.81 -7.72
C ASP A 710 15.67 36.32 -7.49
N ILE A 711 15.26 36.70 -6.29
CA ILE A 711 15.21 38.10 -5.84
C ILE A 711 15.90 38.22 -4.46
N THR A 712 16.88 37.37 -4.18
CA THR A 712 17.55 37.21 -2.88
C THR A 712 17.73 38.53 -2.13
N GLY A 713 17.09 38.63 -0.97
CA GLY A 713 17.18 39.79 -0.08
C GLY A 713 16.37 41.03 -0.51
N TYR A 714 15.33 40.86 -1.32
CA TYR A 714 14.37 41.94 -1.61
C TYR A 714 13.43 42.16 -0.42
N GLU A 715 13.39 43.41 0.07
CA GLU A 715 12.53 43.82 1.18
C GLU A 715 11.21 44.39 0.65
N VAL A 716 10.12 43.67 0.87
CA VAL A 716 8.76 44.18 0.68
C VAL A 716 8.42 45.09 1.86
N THR A 717 8.18 46.36 1.56
CA THR A 717 7.79 47.41 2.53
C THR A 717 6.32 47.81 2.35
N GLU A 718 5.82 48.69 3.23
CA GLU A 718 4.46 49.26 3.11
C GLU A 718 4.22 49.98 1.77
N ASP A 719 5.29 50.47 1.10
CA ASP A 719 5.20 51.19 -0.17
C ASP A 719 5.46 50.29 -1.40
N THR A 720 5.65 48.97 -1.20
CA THR A 720 6.01 48.06 -2.30
C THR A 720 4.81 47.76 -3.22
N VAL A 721 5.02 47.88 -4.54
CA VAL A 721 4.05 47.60 -5.60
C VAL A 721 4.60 46.54 -6.55
N LEU A 722 3.81 45.50 -6.83
CA LEU A 722 4.07 44.49 -7.86
C LEU A 722 3.18 44.75 -9.06
N LYS A 723 3.79 44.96 -10.23
CA LYS A 723 3.08 45.08 -11.51
C LYS A 723 3.44 43.92 -12.41
N PHE A 724 2.45 43.43 -13.15
CA PHE A 724 2.63 42.43 -14.19
C PHE A 724 1.39 42.39 -15.07
N GLU A 725 1.52 41.76 -16.24
CA GLU A 725 0.40 41.46 -17.11
C GLU A 725 0.22 39.94 -17.21
N PHE A 726 -1.02 39.48 -17.14
CA PHE A 726 -1.36 38.07 -17.16
C PHE A 726 -2.41 37.73 -18.22
N ALA A 727 -2.23 36.61 -18.91
CA ALA A 727 -3.24 35.99 -19.76
C ALA A 727 -3.30 34.47 -19.52
N GLY A 728 -4.51 33.94 -19.35
CA GLY A 728 -4.77 32.52 -19.11
C GLY A 728 -5.79 31.94 -20.10
N ASN A 729 -5.84 30.61 -20.21
CA ASN A 729 -6.91 29.91 -20.93
C ASN A 729 -8.07 29.47 -20.03
N GLY A 730 -8.01 29.74 -18.71
CA GLY A 730 -9.07 29.47 -17.74
C GLY A 730 -9.24 28.01 -17.33
N GLU A 731 -8.28 27.14 -17.66
CA GLU A 731 -8.35 25.70 -17.36
C GLU A 731 -7.66 25.35 -16.03
N ALA A 732 -6.76 26.21 -15.53
CA ALA A 732 -5.96 25.93 -14.34
C ALA A 732 -6.78 25.77 -13.05
N GLU A 733 -6.22 25.05 -12.09
CA GLU A 733 -6.71 25.04 -10.71
C GLU A 733 -6.19 26.26 -9.94
N ILE A 734 -4.91 26.61 -10.09
CA ILE A 734 -4.29 27.81 -9.50
C ILE A 734 -3.34 28.47 -10.52
N GLN A 735 -3.51 29.77 -10.78
CA GLN A 735 -2.57 30.59 -11.55
C GLN A 735 -2.30 31.91 -10.82
N GLY A 736 -1.04 32.29 -10.71
CA GLY A 736 -0.67 33.47 -9.93
C GLY A 736 0.81 33.72 -9.79
N ILE A 737 1.12 34.73 -8.99
CA ILE A 737 2.49 35.18 -8.70
C ILE A 737 2.60 35.56 -7.22
N GLY A 738 3.71 35.21 -6.56
CA GLY A 738 3.88 35.41 -5.12
C GLY A 738 5.33 35.51 -4.67
N PHE A 739 5.54 35.49 -3.36
CA PHE A 739 6.87 35.63 -2.75
C PHE A 739 7.16 34.50 -1.76
N ASP A 740 8.41 34.02 -1.75
CA ASP A 740 8.84 32.93 -0.86
C ASP A 740 10.31 33.06 -0.42
N ASN A 741 10.71 32.29 0.61
CA ASN A 741 12.05 32.27 1.19
C ASN A 741 12.65 30.87 1.39
N ASN A 742 11.91 29.78 1.13
CA ASN A 742 12.33 28.44 1.54
C ASN A 742 12.23 27.39 0.43
N ASN A 743 11.74 27.77 -0.75
CA ASN A 743 11.56 26.92 -1.92
C ASN A 743 10.67 25.69 -1.66
N ALA A 744 9.66 25.83 -0.81
CA ALA A 744 8.66 24.80 -0.53
C ALA A 744 7.25 25.37 -0.67
N ILE A 745 6.28 24.51 -1.02
CA ILE A 745 4.86 24.88 -1.10
C ILE A 745 4.16 24.34 0.15
N SER A 746 3.64 25.24 0.96
CA SER A 746 2.94 24.97 2.21
C SER A 746 1.67 25.81 2.32
N GLY A 747 0.77 25.44 3.22
CA GLY A 747 -0.48 26.18 3.42
C GLY A 747 -0.30 27.63 3.87
N ASN A 748 0.88 28.00 4.39
CA ASN A 748 1.18 29.38 4.79
C ASN A 748 1.68 30.24 3.62
N ASP A 749 2.13 29.63 2.51
CA ASP A 749 2.68 30.38 1.37
C ASP A 749 1.56 31.04 0.55
N GLY A 750 0.31 30.56 0.70
CA GLY A 750 -0.87 31.22 0.17
C GLY A 750 -1.08 32.64 0.72
N ASP A 751 -0.61 32.93 1.94
CA ASP A 751 -0.71 34.28 2.52
C ASP A 751 0.19 35.30 1.79
N ASN A 752 1.16 34.84 0.98
CA ASN A 752 2.08 35.68 0.21
C ASN A 752 1.98 35.48 -1.32
N PHE A 753 0.89 34.86 -1.79
CA PHE A 753 0.70 34.50 -3.21
C PHE A 753 -0.58 35.11 -3.77
N PHE A 754 -0.49 35.84 -4.88
CA PHE A 754 -1.64 36.50 -5.51
C PHE A 754 -2.20 35.60 -6.61
N GLN A 755 -3.39 35.03 -6.36
CA GLN A 755 -4.08 34.18 -7.32
C GLN A 755 -4.90 35.05 -8.27
N VAL A 756 -4.61 34.96 -9.58
CA VAL A 756 -5.23 35.78 -10.62
C VAL A 756 -6.19 35.03 -11.53
N ASP A 757 -6.11 33.69 -11.54
CA ASP A 757 -7.02 32.81 -12.25
C ASP A 757 -6.98 31.41 -11.62
N GLY A 758 -8.00 30.60 -11.87
CA GLY A 758 -8.08 29.22 -11.39
C GLY A 758 -9.44 28.83 -10.81
N SER A 759 -9.67 27.52 -10.74
CA SER A 759 -10.92 26.92 -10.24
C SER A 759 -10.91 26.56 -8.76
N GLN A 760 -9.73 26.49 -8.12
CA GLN A 760 -9.56 26.26 -6.69
C GLN A 760 -9.13 27.55 -5.99
N GLY A 761 -9.54 27.76 -4.74
CA GLY A 761 -9.11 28.94 -3.98
C GLY A 761 -7.87 28.66 -3.13
N TRP A 762 -6.74 29.24 -3.53
CA TRP A 762 -5.45 29.16 -2.86
C TRP A 762 -4.60 30.40 -3.14
N GLY A 763 -4.46 31.27 -2.13
CA GLY A 763 -3.75 32.54 -2.25
C GLY A 763 -4.60 33.71 -1.77
N ILE A 764 -4.10 34.92 -2.00
CA ILE A 764 -4.84 36.18 -1.91
C ILE A 764 -5.65 36.33 -3.21
N GLU A 765 -6.97 36.27 -3.06
CA GLU A 765 -7.97 36.40 -4.13
C GLU A 765 -8.60 37.82 -4.15
N ASP A 766 -9.68 38.02 -4.91
CA ASP A 766 -10.45 39.28 -5.01
C ASP A 766 -9.61 40.50 -5.50
N LEU A 767 -8.77 40.29 -6.51
CA LEU A 767 -7.82 41.29 -7.03
C LEU A 767 -8.41 42.29 -8.04
N ASP A 768 -9.74 42.36 -8.19
CA ASP A 768 -10.43 43.20 -9.17
C ASP A 768 -10.07 44.69 -9.05
N ASP A 769 -9.89 45.19 -7.82
CA ASP A 769 -9.54 46.59 -7.54
C ASP A 769 -8.10 46.94 -7.99
N TYR A 770 -7.25 45.94 -8.24
CA TYR A 770 -5.86 46.09 -8.67
C TYR A 770 -5.67 45.92 -10.20
N ILE A 771 -6.76 45.69 -10.94
CA ILE A 771 -6.75 45.65 -12.40
C ILE A 771 -6.72 47.09 -12.94
N THR A 772 -5.61 47.46 -13.58
CA THR A 772 -5.40 48.82 -14.13
C THR A 772 -5.78 48.94 -15.60
N GLY A 773 -6.00 47.83 -16.28
CA GLY A 773 -6.39 47.79 -17.68
C GLY A 773 -6.32 46.39 -18.29
N SER A 774 -6.54 46.33 -19.60
CA SER A 774 -6.35 45.13 -20.40
C SER A 774 -5.79 45.51 -21.77
N ASN A 775 -4.78 44.81 -22.27
CA ASN A 775 -4.15 45.09 -23.56
C ASN A 775 -3.79 43.79 -24.29
N ASN A 776 -4.15 43.68 -25.58
CA ASN A 776 -3.82 42.53 -26.43
C ASN A 776 -4.11 41.14 -25.82
N GLY A 777 -5.16 41.03 -25.00
CA GLY A 777 -5.55 39.78 -24.35
C GLY A 777 -4.92 39.54 -22.97
N PHE A 778 -4.09 40.46 -22.47
CA PHE A 778 -3.55 40.43 -21.12
C PHE A 778 -4.30 41.39 -20.19
N THR A 779 -4.58 40.94 -18.97
CA THR A 779 -5.04 41.75 -17.85
C THR A 779 -3.83 42.38 -17.16
N GLN A 780 -3.86 43.69 -16.90
CA GLN A 780 -2.76 44.44 -16.30
C GLN A 780 -3.02 44.63 -14.80
N TYR A 781 -2.14 44.10 -13.96
CA TYR A 781 -2.20 44.19 -12.50
C TYR A 781 -1.20 45.22 -11.96
N SER A 782 -1.62 45.97 -10.95
CA SER A 782 -0.76 46.82 -10.11
C SER A 782 -1.18 46.64 -8.66
N ILE A 783 -0.52 45.73 -7.95
CA ILE A 783 -0.88 45.31 -6.60
C ILE A 783 0.01 46.04 -5.60
N ASP A 784 -0.62 46.74 -4.65
CA ASP A 784 0.07 47.35 -3.51
C ASP A 784 0.39 46.25 -2.48
N VAL A 785 1.50 45.52 -2.70
CA VAL A 785 1.89 44.32 -1.93
C VAL A 785 2.00 44.63 -0.44
N GLY A 786 2.49 45.82 -0.08
CA GLY A 786 2.66 46.29 1.29
C GLY A 786 1.37 46.33 2.12
N ASP A 787 0.20 46.40 1.49
CA ASP A 787 -1.11 46.34 2.18
C ASP A 787 -1.46 44.92 2.66
N PHE A 788 -0.83 43.89 2.08
CA PHE A 788 -1.07 42.49 2.42
C PHE A 788 0.01 41.95 3.37
N PHE A 789 1.27 42.15 3.03
CA PHE A 789 2.40 41.66 3.81
C PHE A 789 3.68 42.49 3.58
N THR A 790 4.57 42.46 4.57
CA THR A 790 5.91 43.07 4.52
C THR A 790 6.95 42.06 4.99
N GLY A 791 8.17 42.11 4.47
CA GLY A 791 9.23 41.19 4.88
C GLY A 791 10.36 41.05 3.86
N GLN A 792 11.35 40.24 4.20
CA GLN A 792 12.45 39.88 3.31
C GLN A 792 12.11 38.59 2.57
N PHE A 793 12.27 38.59 1.24
CA PHE A 793 11.99 37.45 0.37
C PHE A 793 13.15 37.16 -0.57
N ASP A 794 13.30 35.89 -0.93
CA ASP A 794 14.41 35.42 -1.76
C ASP A 794 13.96 34.92 -3.14
N SER A 795 12.64 34.78 -3.35
CA SER A 795 12.11 34.30 -4.62
C SER A 795 10.77 34.93 -4.96
N LEU A 796 10.60 35.25 -6.25
CA LEU A 796 9.30 35.53 -6.85
C LEU A 796 8.79 34.23 -7.47
N THR A 797 7.63 33.75 -7.03
CA THR A 797 7.06 32.45 -7.42
C THR A 797 5.97 32.66 -8.46
N ILE A 798 5.86 31.78 -9.46
CA ILE A 798 4.89 31.88 -10.57
C ILE A 798 4.26 30.50 -10.77
N ALA A 799 2.93 30.42 -10.73
CA ALA A 799 2.20 29.15 -10.79
C ALA A 799 1.36 29.00 -12.06
N ASN A 800 1.33 27.77 -12.56
CA ASN A 800 0.41 27.26 -13.57
C ASN A 800 -0.02 25.84 -13.16
N ASP A 801 -0.82 25.77 -12.11
CA ASP A 801 -1.19 24.55 -11.39
C ASP A 801 -2.46 23.93 -11.97
N HIS A 802 -2.39 22.66 -12.31
CA HIS A 802 -3.48 21.92 -12.94
C HIS A 802 -3.25 20.41 -12.75
N ASP A 803 -3.52 19.92 -11.54
CA ASP A 803 -3.36 18.53 -11.08
C ASP A 803 -4.44 17.59 -11.64
N VAL A 804 -4.66 17.65 -12.95
CA VAL A 804 -5.49 16.71 -13.71
C VAL A 804 -4.62 15.77 -14.55
N ALA A 805 -5.16 14.62 -14.93
CA ALA A 805 -4.41 13.59 -15.67
C ALA A 805 -3.81 14.08 -17.00
N ASN A 806 -4.41 15.07 -17.65
CA ASN A 806 -3.95 15.67 -18.91
C ASN A 806 -4.02 17.20 -18.81
N PRO A 807 -3.00 17.85 -18.24
CA PRO A 807 -3.07 19.27 -17.98
C PRO A 807 -2.97 20.09 -19.27
N THR A 808 -3.98 20.92 -19.55
CA THR A 808 -4.03 21.82 -20.71
C THR A 808 -3.92 23.29 -20.33
N ALA A 809 -3.69 23.60 -19.05
CA ALA A 809 -3.60 24.96 -18.54
C ALA A 809 -2.46 25.73 -19.21
N VAL A 810 -2.73 26.98 -19.58
CA VAL A 810 -1.77 27.90 -20.15
C VAL A 810 -1.86 29.22 -19.39
N GLY A 811 -0.73 29.69 -18.89
CA GLY A 811 -0.57 30.99 -18.22
C GLY A 811 0.59 31.77 -18.83
N GLN A 812 0.39 33.04 -19.10
CA GLN A 812 1.42 33.93 -19.66
C GLN A 812 1.60 35.13 -18.75
N PHE A 813 2.84 35.41 -18.36
CA PHE A 813 3.24 36.52 -17.50
C PHE A 813 4.23 37.41 -18.26
N GLN A 814 4.01 38.72 -18.26
CA GLN A 814 4.95 39.66 -18.87
C GLN A 814 5.00 40.98 -18.12
N ASN A 815 6.03 41.78 -18.38
CA ASN A 815 6.22 43.11 -17.79
C ASN A 815 6.20 43.09 -16.25
N ILE A 816 6.86 42.11 -15.64
CA ILE A 816 6.97 41.97 -14.18
C ILE A 816 7.87 43.09 -13.64
N GLU A 817 7.35 43.89 -12.72
CA GLU A 817 8.03 45.02 -12.08
C GLU A 817 7.77 45.04 -10.57
N LEU A 818 8.84 45.06 -9.78
CA LEU A 818 8.85 45.35 -8.35
C LEU A 818 9.29 46.79 -8.13
N ILE A 819 8.45 47.57 -7.46
CA ILE A 819 8.71 48.96 -7.08
C ILE A 819 8.67 49.01 -5.55
N GLY A 820 9.70 49.52 -4.90
CA GLY A 820 9.78 49.65 -3.45
C GLY A 820 10.36 50.96 -2.96
#